data_AF-A0A3M7DEU2-F1
#
_entry.id   AF-A0A3M7DEU2-F1
#
_cell.length_a   1.000
_cell.length_b   1.000
_cell.length_c   1.000
_cell.angle_alpha   90.00
_cell.angle_beta   90.00
_cell.angle_gamma   90.00
#
_symmetry.space_group_name_H-M   'P 1'
#
loop_
_entity.id
_entity.type
_entity.pdbx_description
1 polymer ?
#
loop_
_entity_poly.entity_id
_entity_poly.type
_entity_poly.pdbx_seq_one_letter_code
_entity_poly.pdbx_strand_id
1 'polypeptide(L)'
;MATHLAAVATGKGQPLVVQSRRTPKPGPDELLVQVKAVGLNPADHIMRDQGLFIRSYPTVLGFDISGLVLEVGENVRQRLHADDTTQVFQAGITRIAAYAAAVFRSCDPDYGVFQEICLVPWQHAAPLPANGFSWVQAATLPVAAAVPLNAWDIMGFPRLESTQRTGIREQGEALLIWGASSSVGTMGVQSAALQKLDPNSPTAAVYATCGAANKGYVSSLGADRVFDYQNAGVVDDIVATATEDGLVIRHCFLAMGELPACQAVLQAFVGKAPAARVSKAKIASAPPLPQHIREVEDVETVMVMPAMAGEAARLAQFEYWMGTWLKEKLAEVLPAALTARARKFRTELSPRVTSQKPKPQLLLLPFSSLGSSRLQQDIATGGIYTMNGGDMSNGAGGDLDRPTEDPAQALQALSKYPQKDGISVHALMDAEKQGGLTYNDFLLLPGHIGFPAATVDLTSKLTRNISIKTPFTSSPMDTVTEHNMAIHMALLGGVGVIHHNCSVEEQANMVRMVKRFENGFITDPICLKPSTTVAEARELKEKWGFGGFPVTENGTLRSKLVGIVTPRDTQFHSNASSPVTEIMSKDLVTAKEGISLNEANTILSKSKKGKLPIVDDQGNLISLLSRSDLMKNLHFPLASKVPGTKQLLSAAAIGTRENDKERLRALVEAGLDIVVLDSSQGNSIYQLDMIRWIKKTFPKVEVIGGNVVTRDQAAPLIAAGVDGLRIGMGAGSACITQEVMAVGRPQATSVFRVAEFAARFGVPCIADGGIQNVGHIVKAITLGASTIMMGGLLAATTESPGAYVVGGDGQLRKTYRGMGSIDAMEDKKAGGSGGADKSANTAKNAGTARYFSEGDKLLVAQGVSGSVLDRGSVTKFLPYLMAGVQHSLQDVGVQSVTALQKGVMSGDVRFEFRTASAQAEGGIQGMIGVEKKLYS
;
A
#
# COMPACT_ATOMS: atom_id res chain seq x y z
N MET A 1 -48.03 -1.87 -5.74
CA MET A 1 -47.54 -1.81 -4.34
C MET A 1 -46.08 -1.39 -4.39
N ALA A 2 -45.63 -0.50 -3.50
CA ALA A 2 -44.23 -0.11 -3.47
C ALA A 2 -43.33 -1.33 -3.15
N THR A 3 -42.20 -1.41 -3.82
CA THR A 3 -41.19 -2.45 -3.61
C THR A 3 -39.83 -1.82 -3.37
N HIS A 4 -38.93 -2.54 -2.71
CA HIS A 4 -37.56 -2.13 -2.44
C HIS A 4 -36.62 -3.35 -2.57
N LEU A 5 -35.32 -3.11 -2.65
CA LEU A 5 -34.30 -4.17 -2.74
C LEU A 5 -33.84 -4.62 -1.36
N ALA A 6 -33.61 -5.93 -1.23
CA ALA A 6 -33.07 -6.58 -0.05
C ALA A 6 -31.99 -7.59 -0.44
N ALA A 7 -30.91 -7.68 0.34
CA ALA A 7 -29.95 -8.76 0.29
C ALA A 7 -30.43 -9.90 1.21
N VAL A 8 -30.94 -10.95 0.58
CA VAL A 8 -31.65 -12.05 1.24
C VAL A 8 -30.72 -13.24 1.45
N ALA A 9 -30.66 -13.74 2.67
CA ALA A 9 -30.06 -15.04 2.97
C ALA A 9 -31.05 -16.14 2.55
N THR A 10 -30.67 -16.94 1.56
CA THR A 10 -31.52 -18.02 1.01
C THR A 10 -31.29 -19.37 1.70
N GLY A 11 -30.17 -19.52 2.41
CA GLY A 11 -29.83 -20.72 3.15
C GLY A 11 -28.57 -20.52 4.01
N LYS A 12 -28.33 -21.45 4.94
CA LYS A 12 -27.14 -21.43 5.80
C LYS A 12 -25.86 -21.52 4.96
N GLY A 13 -24.93 -20.60 5.19
CA GLY A 13 -23.65 -20.51 4.48
C GLY A 13 -23.77 -20.13 3.00
N GLN A 14 -24.97 -19.78 2.52
CA GLN A 14 -25.16 -19.36 1.13
C GLN A 14 -24.85 -17.86 0.97
N PRO A 15 -24.36 -17.44 -0.19
CA PRO A 15 -24.25 -16.02 -0.52
C PRO A 15 -25.59 -15.30 -0.40
N LEU A 16 -25.57 -14.03 0.02
CA LEU A 16 -26.76 -13.20 0.01
C LEU A 16 -27.18 -12.93 -1.45
N VAL A 17 -28.48 -13.05 -1.73
CA VAL A 17 -29.05 -12.80 -3.06
C VAL A 17 -29.87 -11.53 -3.01
N VAL A 18 -29.60 -10.58 -3.90
CA VAL A 18 -30.40 -9.37 -4.01
C VAL A 18 -31.74 -9.70 -4.64
N GLN A 19 -32.83 -9.37 -3.95
CA GLN A 19 -34.20 -9.63 -4.38
C GLN A 19 -35.07 -8.39 -4.15
N SER A 20 -36.06 -8.20 -5.03
CA SER A 20 -37.11 -7.20 -4.81
C SER A 20 -38.14 -7.73 -3.82
N ARG A 21 -38.52 -6.92 -2.84
CA ARG A 21 -39.49 -7.23 -1.79
C ARG A 21 -40.55 -6.15 -1.70
N ARG A 22 -41.75 -6.51 -1.21
CA ARG A 22 -42.81 -5.54 -0.94
C ARG A 22 -42.42 -4.68 0.25
N THR A 23 -42.65 -3.37 0.14
CA THR A 23 -42.43 -2.46 1.27
C THR A 23 -43.49 -2.71 2.35
N PRO A 24 -43.10 -3.03 3.59
CA PRO A 24 -44.04 -3.28 4.67
C PRO A 24 -44.72 -1.97 5.13
N LYS A 25 -45.84 -2.11 5.85
CA LYS A 25 -46.45 -1.00 6.58
C LYS A 25 -46.08 -1.12 8.06
N PRO A 26 -45.71 -0.03 8.75
CA PRO A 26 -45.39 -0.10 10.16
C PRO A 26 -46.64 -0.42 10.99
N GLY A 27 -46.49 -1.28 12.01
CA GLY A 27 -47.46 -1.46 13.06
C GLY A 27 -47.49 -0.28 14.06
N PRO A 28 -48.37 -0.33 15.08
CA PRO A 28 -48.56 0.77 16.04
C PRO A 28 -47.27 1.19 16.77
N ASP A 29 -46.37 0.26 17.07
CA ASP A 29 -45.14 0.51 17.85
C ASP A 29 -43.88 0.57 16.98
N GLU A 30 -44.02 0.86 15.69
CA GLU A 30 -42.93 0.70 14.71
C GLU A 30 -42.64 1.95 13.91
N LEU A 31 -41.41 2.04 13.46
CA LEU A 31 -40.92 3.01 12.50
C LEU A 31 -40.69 2.30 11.17
N LEU A 32 -41.20 2.88 10.08
CA LEU A 32 -40.74 2.52 8.73
C LEU A 32 -39.52 3.36 8.41
N VAL A 33 -38.38 2.73 8.12
CA VAL A 33 -37.11 3.42 8.01
C VAL A 33 -36.50 3.19 6.63
N GLN A 34 -36.15 4.28 5.95
CA GLN A 34 -35.28 4.23 4.78
C GLN A 34 -33.83 4.07 5.24
N VAL A 35 -33.23 2.92 4.97
CA VAL A 35 -31.86 2.62 5.35
C VAL A 35 -30.90 3.46 4.49
N LYS A 36 -29.98 4.16 5.15
CA LYS A 36 -28.95 5.00 4.50
C LYS A 36 -27.56 4.42 4.67
N ALA A 37 -27.31 3.73 5.78
CA ALA A 37 -26.09 2.98 6.01
C ALA A 37 -26.38 1.79 6.95
N VAL A 38 -25.62 0.72 6.78
CA VAL A 38 -25.62 -0.45 7.67
C VAL A 38 -24.24 -0.63 8.28
N GLY A 39 -24.19 -1.03 9.55
CA GLY A 39 -22.95 -1.46 10.21
C GLY A 39 -22.75 -2.97 10.04
N LEU A 40 -21.57 -3.39 9.59
CA LEU A 40 -21.23 -4.81 9.50
C LEU A 40 -20.56 -5.27 10.80
N ASN A 41 -21.16 -6.28 11.43
CA ASN A 41 -20.73 -6.82 12.70
C ASN A 41 -20.27 -8.28 12.56
N PRO A 42 -19.36 -8.77 13.44
CA PRO A 42 -19.00 -10.19 13.47
C PRO A 42 -20.22 -11.13 13.57
N ALA A 43 -21.28 -10.69 14.27
CA ALA A 43 -22.54 -11.42 14.38
C ALA A 43 -23.21 -11.65 13.02
N ASP A 44 -23.14 -10.69 12.08
CA ASP A 44 -23.74 -10.83 10.74
C ASP A 44 -23.10 -11.99 9.96
N HIS A 45 -21.78 -12.08 10.03
CA HIS A 45 -21.01 -13.15 9.42
C HIS A 45 -21.34 -14.51 10.06
N ILE A 46 -21.41 -14.56 11.39
CA ILE A 46 -21.73 -15.80 12.12
C ILE A 46 -23.18 -16.25 11.81
N MET A 47 -24.13 -15.32 11.73
CA MET A 47 -25.51 -15.62 11.33
C MET A 47 -25.55 -16.18 9.90
N ARG A 48 -24.89 -15.53 8.93
CA ARG A 48 -24.85 -16.00 7.54
C ARG A 48 -24.23 -17.39 7.43
N ASP A 49 -23.06 -17.60 8.02
CA ASP A 49 -22.26 -18.82 7.79
C ASP A 49 -22.74 -20.01 8.62
N GLN A 50 -23.02 -19.76 9.90
CA GLN A 50 -23.35 -20.81 10.85
C GLN A 50 -24.87 -20.96 11.06
N GLY A 51 -25.67 -20.04 10.55
CA GLY A 51 -27.11 -20.01 10.81
C GLY A 51 -27.44 -19.69 12.26
N LEU A 52 -26.50 -19.10 13.02
CA LEU A 52 -26.74 -18.74 14.41
C LEU A 52 -27.95 -17.81 14.48
N PHE A 53 -28.89 -18.08 15.40
CA PHE A 53 -30.17 -17.37 15.57
C PHE A 53 -31.21 -17.48 14.44
N ILE A 54 -30.85 -17.96 13.25
CA ILE A 54 -31.78 -18.05 12.11
C ILE A 54 -32.66 -19.29 12.27
N ARG A 55 -33.98 -19.07 12.35
CA ARG A 55 -34.98 -20.15 12.47
C ARG A 55 -35.44 -20.71 11.13
N SER A 56 -35.53 -19.86 10.11
CA SER A 56 -36.02 -20.22 8.79
C SER A 56 -35.42 -19.34 7.71
N TYR A 57 -35.28 -19.88 6.51
CA TYR A 57 -34.88 -19.17 5.30
C TYR A 57 -36.06 -19.15 4.30
N PRO A 58 -36.14 -18.17 3.39
CA PRO A 58 -35.25 -17.01 3.26
C PRO A 58 -35.48 -15.95 4.36
N THR A 59 -34.44 -15.18 4.69
CA THR A 59 -34.52 -14.07 5.67
C THR A 59 -33.58 -12.92 5.28
N VAL A 60 -33.76 -11.74 5.89
CA VAL A 60 -32.86 -10.58 5.74
C VAL A 60 -32.07 -10.41 7.03
N LEU A 61 -30.75 -10.32 6.93
CA LEU A 61 -29.84 -10.24 8.08
C LEU A 61 -29.51 -8.79 8.46
N GLY A 62 -28.67 -8.63 9.47
CA GLY A 62 -28.15 -7.33 9.91
C GLY A 62 -28.59 -6.95 11.33
N PHE A 63 -27.80 -6.07 11.96
CA PHE A 63 -28.11 -5.48 13.28
C PHE A 63 -28.12 -3.95 13.26
N ASP A 64 -27.11 -3.34 12.67
CA ASP A 64 -26.85 -1.91 12.79
C ASP A 64 -27.36 -1.12 11.59
N ILE A 65 -28.14 -0.07 11.84
CA ILE A 65 -28.52 0.90 10.80
C ILE A 65 -28.37 2.34 11.24
N SER A 66 -28.22 3.20 10.24
CA SER A 66 -28.74 4.54 10.28
C SER A 66 -29.65 4.82 9.09
N GLY A 67 -30.68 5.64 9.33
CA GLY A 67 -31.72 5.85 8.32
C GLY A 67 -32.62 7.03 8.60
N LEU A 68 -33.48 7.32 7.62
CA LEU A 68 -34.51 8.35 7.70
C LEU A 68 -35.86 7.68 8.04
N VAL A 69 -36.56 8.19 9.04
CA VAL A 69 -37.93 7.75 9.36
C VAL A 69 -38.86 8.17 8.23
N LEU A 70 -39.57 7.22 7.62
CA LEU A 70 -40.54 7.45 6.55
C LEU A 70 -41.98 7.51 7.06
N GLU A 71 -42.33 6.61 7.99
CA GLU A 71 -43.65 6.55 8.62
C GLU A 71 -43.49 6.17 10.10
N VAL A 72 -44.46 6.58 10.91
CA VAL A 72 -44.45 6.40 12.37
C VAL A 72 -45.76 5.78 12.82
N GLY A 73 -45.69 4.67 13.56
CA GLY A 73 -46.84 3.99 14.14
C GLY A 73 -47.57 4.83 15.20
N GLU A 74 -48.84 4.49 15.44
CA GLU A 74 -49.77 5.23 16.31
C GLU A 74 -49.32 5.32 17.78
N ASN A 75 -48.71 4.26 18.31
CA ASN A 75 -48.27 4.15 19.71
C ASN A 75 -46.83 4.64 19.91
N VAL A 76 -46.13 5.06 18.86
CA VAL A 76 -44.75 5.55 18.98
C VAL A 76 -44.74 6.82 19.81
N ARG A 77 -43.86 6.84 20.82
CA ARG A 77 -43.73 7.97 21.72
C ARG A 77 -43.33 9.24 20.97
N GLN A 78 -44.29 10.15 20.83
CA GLN A 78 -44.07 11.42 20.13
C GLN A 78 -43.44 12.50 21.02
N ARG A 79 -43.44 12.40 22.35
CA ARG A 79 -42.90 13.43 23.26
C ARG A 79 -42.12 12.82 24.43
N LEU A 80 -41.07 13.49 24.89
CA LEU A 80 -40.24 13.03 26.01
C LEU A 80 -40.87 13.37 27.36
N HIS A 81 -41.39 14.59 27.49
CA HIS A 81 -42.14 15.03 28.66
C HIS A 81 -43.53 15.52 28.22
N ALA A 82 -44.50 15.51 29.13
CA ALA A 82 -45.84 16.01 28.85
C ALA A 82 -45.83 17.47 28.32
N ASP A 83 -44.81 18.22 28.73
CA ASP A 83 -44.64 19.66 28.47
C ASP A 83 -43.78 19.97 27.22
N ASP A 84 -43.24 18.94 26.55
CA ASP A 84 -42.35 19.08 25.41
C ASP A 84 -43.13 19.30 24.11
N THR A 85 -42.81 20.35 23.36
CA THR A 85 -43.43 20.66 22.07
C THR A 85 -42.77 19.96 20.88
N THR A 86 -41.63 19.31 21.09
CA THR A 86 -40.81 18.72 20.03
C THR A 86 -41.12 17.24 19.84
N GLN A 87 -41.50 16.85 18.62
CA GLN A 87 -41.76 15.44 18.31
C GLN A 87 -40.46 14.62 18.22
N VAL A 88 -40.42 13.46 18.89
CA VAL A 88 -39.23 12.58 18.93
C VAL A 88 -38.94 11.96 17.56
N PHE A 89 -39.96 11.45 16.87
CA PHE A 89 -39.84 10.84 15.55
C PHE A 89 -40.84 11.47 14.57
N GLN A 90 -40.31 12.12 13.55
CA GLN A 90 -41.07 12.79 12.50
C GLN A 90 -40.75 12.16 11.15
N ALA A 91 -41.80 11.72 10.44
CA ALA A 91 -41.70 11.20 9.09
C ALA A 91 -41.06 12.23 8.14
N GLY A 92 -40.10 11.78 7.34
CA GLY A 92 -39.33 12.59 6.39
C GLY A 92 -38.28 13.52 7.02
N ILE A 93 -38.19 13.59 8.36
CA ILE A 93 -37.35 14.55 9.07
C ILE A 93 -36.35 13.85 10.00
N THR A 94 -36.82 12.93 10.86
CA THR A 94 -35.97 12.35 11.90
C THR A 94 -34.99 11.34 11.32
N ARG A 95 -33.71 11.62 11.55
CA ARG A 95 -32.61 10.69 11.30
C ARG A 95 -32.40 9.84 12.54
N ILE A 96 -32.14 8.54 12.37
CA ILE A 96 -31.93 7.62 13.48
C ILE A 96 -30.66 6.79 13.32
N ALA A 97 -30.14 6.29 14.44
CA ALA A 97 -29.32 5.09 14.51
C ALA A 97 -30.12 4.02 15.28
N ALA A 98 -30.13 2.76 14.82
CA ALA A 98 -30.94 1.74 15.47
C ALA A 98 -30.28 0.36 15.48
N TYR A 99 -30.54 -0.38 16.58
CA TYR A 99 -30.23 -1.80 16.71
C TYR A 99 -31.44 -2.60 16.22
N ALA A 100 -31.52 -2.85 14.93
CA ALA A 100 -32.66 -3.48 14.27
C ALA A 100 -32.29 -4.90 13.81
N ALA A 101 -32.24 -5.83 14.76
CA ALA A 101 -31.89 -7.22 14.50
C ALA A 101 -33.13 -8.09 14.30
N ALA A 102 -33.26 -8.70 13.11
CA ALA A 102 -34.40 -9.54 12.75
C ALA A 102 -34.62 -10.72 13.73
N VAL A 103 -33.56 -11.20 14.39
CA VAL A 103 -33.63 -12.29 15.39
C VAL A 103 -34.70 -12.05 16.46
N PHE A 104 -34.93 -10.79 16.87
CA PHE A 104 -35.91 -10.46 17.91
C PHE A 104 -37.36 -10.55 17.43
N ARG A 105 -37.55 -10.61 16.12
CA ARG A 105 -38.83 -10.75 15.42
C ARG A 105 -38.89 -12.09 14.69
N SER A 106 -38.30 -13.13 15.30
CA SER A 106 -38.26 -14.49 14.73
C SER A 106 -37.58 -14.58 13.35
N CYS A 107 -36.63 -13.69 13.07
CA CYS A 107 -36.00 -13.51 11.76
C CYS A 107 -36.99 -13.18 10.66
N ASP A 108 -38.07 -12.48 11.00
CA ASP A 108 -38.98 -11.92 10.00
C ASP A 108 -38.18 -10.94 9.12
N PRO A 109 -38.19 -11.17 7.79
CA PRO A 109 -37.37 -10.41 6.87
C PRO A 109 -37.77 -8.93 6.79
N ASP A 110 -38.93 -8.48 7.26
CA ASP A 110 -39.30 -7.06 7.29
C ASP A 110 -38.48 -6.24 8.30
N TYR A 111 -37.81 -6.91 9.25
CA TYR A 111 -36.99 -6.29 10.31
C TYR A 111 -35.48 -6.45 10.10
N GLY A 112 -35.05 -7.23 9.11
CA GLY A 112 -33.63 -7.29 8.73
C GLY A 112 -33.17 -5.97 8.13
N VAL A 113 -31.89 -5.66 8.20
CA VAL A 113 -31.43 -4.32 7.80
C VAL A 113 -30.59 -4.29 6.54
N PHE A 114 -30.21 -5.45 6.00
CA PHE A 114 -29.62 -5.55 4.67
C PHE A 114 -30.66 -5.37 3.57
N GLN A 115 -31.42 -4.27 3.64
CA GLN A 115 -32.44 -3.87 2.69
C GLN A 115 -32.64 -2.35 2.71
N GLU A 116 -33.18 -1.79 1.63
CA GLU A 116 -33.34 -0.34 1.49
C GLU A 116 -34.39 0.25 2.44
N ILE A 117 -35.37 -0.55 2.86
CA ILE A 117 -36.45 -0.15 3.78
C ILE A 117 -36.73 -1.30 4.76
N CYS A 118 -36.79 -1.00 6.06
CA CYS A 118 -37.10 -1.99 7.09
C CYS A 118 -38.00 -1.41 8.18
N LEU A 119 -38.62 -2.30 8.97
CA LEU A 119 -39.34 -1.97 10.19
C LEU A 119 -38.40 -2.00 11.39
N VAL A 120 -38.57 -1.01 12.27
CA VAL A 120 -37.78 -0.88 13.49
C VAL A 120 -38.71 -0.59 14.67
N PRO A 121 -38.74 -1.41 15.73
CA PRO A 121 -39.42 -1.04 16.97
C PRO A 121 -38.83 0.26 17.50
N TRP A 122 -39.66 1.26 17.82
CA TRP A 122 -39.15 2.60 18.09
C TRP A 122 -38.17 2.66 19.28
N GLN A 123 -38.29 1.76 20.25
CA GLN A 123 -37.39 1.63 21.41
C GLN A 123 -35.96 1.25 21.00
N HIS A 124 -35.79 0.63 19.85
CA HIS A 124 -34.48 0.23 19.32
C HIS A 124 -33.75 1.38 18.61
N ALA A 125 -34.41 2.52 18.43
CA ALA A 125 -33.90 3.66 17.67
C ALA A 125 -33.50 4.82 18.60
N ALA A 126 -32.33 5.39 18.35
CA ALA A 126 -31.89 6.65 18.89
C ALA A 126 -32.05 7.75 17.82
N PRO A 127 -32.81 8.83 18.08
CA PRO A 127 -32.86 9.97 17.17
C PRO A 127 -31.50 10.68 17.17
N LEU A 128 -31.01 11.00 15.98
CA LEU A 128 -29.75 11.71 15.79
C LEU A 128 -30.00 13.23 15.86
N PRO A 129 -29.05 14.02 16.40
CA PRO A 129 -29.14 15.47 16.34
C PRO A 129 -29.12 15.96 14.89
N ALA A 130 -29.78 17.10 14.63
CA ALA A 130 -29.99 17.63 13.28
C ALA A 130 -28.70 17.81 12.47
N ASN A 131 -27.58 18.14 13.15
CA ASN A 131 -26.24 18.26 12.56
C ASN A 131 -25.21 17.61 13.50
N GLY A 132 -24.30 16.77 12.98
CA GLY A 132 -23.17 16.24 13.76
C GLY A 132 -22.65 14.86 13.37
N PHE A 133 -23.49 14.00 12.76
CA PHE A 133 -23.10 12.65 12.38
C PHE A 133 -23.43 12.36 10.91
N SER A 134 -22.50 11.75 10.17
CA SER A 134 -22.80 11.13 8.88
C SER A 134 -23.61 9.84 9.07
N TRP A 135 -24.28 9.36 8.02
CA TRP A 135 -25.00 8.08 8.06
C TRP A 135 -24.07 6.91 8.43
N VAL A 136 -22.87 6.87 7.86
CA VAL A 136 -21.90 5.81 8.14
C VAL A 136 -21.45 5.83 9.60
N GLN A 137 -21.10 6.99 10.15
CA GLN A 137 -20.72 7.12 11.56
C GLN A 137 -21.86 6.75 12.51
N ALA A 138 -23.10 7.13 12.18
CA ALA A 138 -24.26 6.79 13.01
C ALA A 138 -24.54 5.29 13.01
N ALA A 139 -24.32 4.61 11.87
CA ALA A 139 -24.55 3.18 11.75
C ALA A 139 -23.57 2.33 12.58
N THR A 140 -22.43 2.87 13.05
CA THR A 140 -21.48 2.10 13.88
C THR A 140 -21.80 2.13 15.38
N LEU A 141 -22.79 2.91 15.79
CA LEU A 141 -23.11 3.16 17.20
C LEU A 141 -23.99 2.09 17.88
N PRO A 142 -25.02 1.50 17.24
CA PRO A 142 -26.03 0.74 17.99
C PRO A 142 -25.47 -0.52 18.67
N VAL A 143 -24.79 -1.42 17.94
CA VAL A 143 -24.12 -2.58 18.55
C VAL A 143 -23.01 -2.13 19.51
N ALA A 144 -22.23 -1.11 19.15
CA ALA A 144 -21.16 -0.59 19.99
C ALA A 144 -21.66 -0.15 21.37
N ALA A 145 -22.84 0.48 21.45
CA ALA A 145 -23.46 0.92 22.69
C ALA A 145 -24.24 -0.19 23.41
N ALA A 146 -25.11 -0.91 22.70
CA ALA A 146 -26.02 -1.87 23.31
C ALA A 146 -25.29 -3.06 23.95
N VAL A 147 -24.21 -3.56 23.34
CA VAL A 147 -23.48 -4.74 23.84
C VAL A 147 -22.84 -4.52 25.22
N PRO A 148 -21.99 -3.49 25.45
CA PRO A 148 -21.42 -3.26 26.78
C PRO A 148 -22.47 -2.84 27.81
N LEU A 149 -23.51 -2.09 27.44
CA LEU A 149 -24.60 -1.75 28.38
C LEU A 149 -25.37 -3.00 28.82
N ASN A 150 -25.56 -3.97 27.93
CA ASN A 150 -26.14 -5.26 28.29
C ASN A 150 -25.19 -6.10 29.18
N ALA A 151 -23.87 -6.03 28.95
CA ALA A 151 -22.90 -6.65 29.84
C ALA A 151 -23.02 -6.10 31.27
N TRP A 152 -23.25 -4.79 31.43
CA TRP A 152 -23.50 -4.15 32.73
C TRP A 152 -24.78 -4.65 33.40
N ASP A 153 -25.89 -4.76 32.66
CA ASP A 153 -27.14 -5.33 33.17
C ASP A 153 -26.93 -6.80 33.65
N ILE A 154 -26.22 -7.64 32.88
CA ILE A 154 -25.91 -9.05 33.23
C ILE A 154 -25.05 -9.14 34.50
N MET A 155 -24.11 -8.21 34.64
CA MET A 155 -23.24 -8.13 35.82
C MET A 155 -23.92 -7.49 37.03
N GLY A 156 -25.09 -6.87 36.86
CA GLY A 156 -25.85 -6.22 37.93
C GLY A 156 -25.32 -4.85 38.33
N PHE A 157 -24.57 -4.18 37.43
CA PHE A 157 -24.18 -2.79 37.66
C PHE A 157 -25.40 -1.86 37.61
N PRO A 158 -25.41 -0.79 38.43
CA PRO A 158 -26.47 0.19 38.37
C PRO A 158 -26.53 0.87 36.99
N ARG A 159 -27.75 1.13 36.53
CA ARG A 159 -27.98 2.04 35.40
C ARG A 159 -27.68 3.46 35.86
N LEU A 160 -26.96 4.22 35.05
CA LEU A 160 -26.32 5.50 35.41
C LEU A 160 -27.29 6.64 35.78
N GLU A 161 -28.61 6.41 35.70
CA GLU A 161 -29.69 7.32 36.11
C GLU A 161 -30.43 6.90 37.39
N SER A 162 -30.09 5.75 37.98
CA SER A 162 -30.86 5.23 39.11
C SER A 162 -30.63 6.05 40.38
N THR A 163 -31.69 6.62 40.94
CA THR A 163 -31.67 7.43 42.18
C THR A 163 -31.60 6.59 43.45
N GLN A 164 -31.48 5.26 43.35
CA GLN A 164 -31.43 4.39 44.51
C GLN A 164 -30.01 4.29 45.04
N ARG A 165 -29.76 4.96 46.18
CA ARG A 165 -28.52 4.77 46.96
C ARG A 165 -28.56 3.41 47.66
N THR A 166 -27.79 2.46 47.17
CA THR A 166 -27.48 1.25 47.95
C THR A 166 -26.33 1.59 48.88
N GLY A 167 -26.62 1.70 50.18
CA GLY A 167 -25.63 2.01 51.19
C GLY A 167 -24.53 0.94 51.28
N ILE A 168 -23.31 1.42 51.53
CA ILE A 168 -22.02 0.72 51.75
C ILE A 168 -21.12 0.69 50.50
N ARG A 169 -20.05 1.49 50.52
CA ARG A 169 -18.89 1.37 49.61
C ARG A 169 -18.04 0.18 50.08
N GLU A 170 -18.11 -0.93 49.36
CA GLU A 170 -17.20 -2.07 49.54
C GLU A 170 -15.79 -1.76 48.97
N GLN A 171 -14.83 -2.66 49.19
CA GLN A 171 -13.48 -2.56 48.61
C GLN A 171 -13.55 -2.33 47.09
N GLY A 172 -12.67 -1.46 46.57
CA GLY A 172 -12.65 -1.12 45.16
C GLY A 172 -12.35 -2.32 44.27
N GLU A 173 -13.15 -2.52 43.22
CA GLU A 173 -12.92 -3.55 42.21
C GLU A 173 -12.32 -2.97 40.93
N ALA A 174 -11.42 -3.72 40.29
CA ALA A 174 -11.01 -3.44 38.92
C ALA A 174 -11.95 -4.16 37.95
N LEU A 175 -12.61 -3.39 37.08
CA LEU A 175 -13.43 -3.92 35.99
C LEU A 175 -12.54 -4.18 34.77
N LEU A 176 -12.45 -5.43 34.34
CA LEU A 176 -11.60 -5.85 33.23
C LEU A 176 -12.36 -5.79 31.89
N ILE A 177 -11.78 -5.12 30.90
CA ILE A 177 -12.25 -5.09 29.51
C ILE A 177 -11.23 -5.82 28.63
N TRP A 178 -11.57 -7.03 28.20
CA TRP A 178 -10.71 -7.80 27.32
C TRP A 178 -11.02 -7.52 25.85
N GLY A 179 -10.02 -7.14 25.04
CA GLY A 179 -10.22 -6.75 23.63
C GLY A 179 -10.73 -5.32 23.46
N ALA A 180 -10.18 -4.40 24.26
CA ALA A 180 -10.62 -3.01 24.41
C ALA A 180 -10.46 -2.12 23.16
N SER A 181 -9.65 -2.51 22.17
CA SER A 181 -9.53 -1.77 20.91
C SER A 181 -10.58 -2.16 19.85
N SER A 182 -11.51 -3.06 20.16
CA SER A 182 -12.67 -3.37 19.30
C SER A 182 -13.75 -2.29 19.41
N SER A 183 -14.78 -2.34 18.54
CA SER A 183 -15.91 -1.38 18.57
C SER A 183 -16.64 -1.41 19.92
N VAL A 184 -17.15 -2.60 20.32
CA VAL A 184 -17.82 -2.81 21.61
C VAL A 184 -16.83 -2.67 22.79
N GLY A 185 -15.55 -3.01 22.60
CA GLY A 185 -14.50 -2.84 23.61
C GLY A 185 -14.19 -1.37 23.92
N THR A 186 -14.12 -0.52 22.90
CA THR A 186 -13.90 0.93 23.06
C THR A 186 -15.04 1.55 23.86
N MET A 187 -16.28 1.22 23.50
CA MET A 187 -17.45 1.70 24.25
C MET A 187 -17.53 1.08 25.65
N GLY A 188 -17.07 -0.17 25.81
CA GLY A 188 -16.90 -0.84 27.10
C GLY A 188 -15.97 -0.07 28.03
N VAL A 189 -14.79 0.36 27.57
CA VAL A 189 -13.86 1.17 28.37
C VAL A 189 -14.50 2.50 28.79
N GLN A 190 -15.13 3.19 27.86
CA GLN A 190 -15.73 4.51 28.14
C GLN A 190 -16.92 4.43 29.11
N SER A 191 -17.82 3.46 28.91
CA SER A 191 -18.95 3.25 29.81
C SER A 191 -18.51 2.71 31.17
N ALA A 192 -17.47 1.87 31.24
CA ALA A 192 -16.84 1.46 32.50
C ALA A 192 -16.18 2.63 33.24
N ALA A 193 -15.57 3.57 32.52
CA ALA A 193 -15.02 4.78 33.11
C ALA A 193 -16.11 5.68 33.71
N LEU A 194 -17.32 5.68 33.14
CA LEU A 194 -18.49 6.33 33.74
C LEU A 194 -18.99 5.56 34.97
N GLN A 195 -18.99 4.23 34.95
CA GLN A 195 -19.33 3.42 36.12
C GLN A 195 -18.43 3.75 37.31
N LYS A 196 -17.13 3.99 37.07
CA LYS A 196 -16.19 4.45 38.13
C LYS A 196 -16.59 5.78 38.78
N LEU A 197 -17.37 6.63 38.08
CA LEU A 197 -17.85 7.91 38.62
C LEU A 197 -19.15 7.76 39.43
N ASP A 198 -19.88 6.65 39.29
CA ASP A 198 -21.11 6.38 40.03
C ASP A 198 -20.78 5.96 41.49
N PRO A 199 -21.22 6.72 42.51
CA PRO A 199 -21.00 6.36 43.91
C PRO A 199 -21.57 5.00 44.32
N ASN A 200 -22.53 4.45 43.57
CA ASN A 200 -23.17 3.15 43.82
C ASN A 200 -22.49 1.99 43.05
N SER A 201 -21.52 2.28 42.18
CA SER A 201 -20.78 1.25 41.45
C SER A 201 -19.63 0.69 42.29
N PRO A 202 -19.36 -0.63 42.26
CA PRO A 202 -18.19 -1.22 42.89
C PRO A 202 -16.87 -0.96 42.11
N THR A 203 -16.96 -0.39 40.90
CA THR A 203 -15.79 -0.13 40.04
C THR A 203 -14.90 0.99 40.60
N ALA A 204 -13.68 0.65 41.03
CA ALA A 204 -12.65 1.60 41.42
C ALA A 204 -11.61 1.86 40.32
N ALA A 205 -11.39 0.90 39.42
CA ALA A 205 -10.48 1.03 38.29
C ALA A 205 -10.99 0.30 37.04
N VAL A 206 -10.58 0.76 35.85
CA VAL A 206 -10.85 0.13 34.57
C VAL A 206 -9.55 -0.45 34.03
N TYR A 207 -9.47 -1.77 33.98
CA TYR A 207 -8.33 -2.48 33.38
C TYR A 207 -8.71 -2.90 31.97
N ALA A 208 -7.80 -2.80 31.02
CA ALA A 208 -8.10 -3.08 29.63
C ALA A 208 -6.99 -3.89 28.95
N THR A 209 -7.35 -4.74 28.00
CA THR A 209 -6.36 -5.44 27.15
C THR A 209 -6.51 -5.04 25.68
N CYS A 210 -5.39 -4.80 24.99
CA CYS A 210 -5.35 -4.55 23.55
C CYS A 210 -3.97 -4.93 22.99
N GLY A 211 -3.79 -4.98 21.66
CA GLY A 211 -2.44 -5.10 21.10
C GLY A 211 -1.56 -3.89 21.44
N ALA A 212 -0.23 -4.08 21.50
CA ALA A 212 0.74 -3.04 21.90
C ALA A 212 0.52 -1.67 21.24
N ALA A 213 0.23 -1.64 19.94
CA ALA A 213 0.04 -0.41 19.16
C ALA A 213 -1.13 0.45 19.64
N ASN A 214 -2.12 -0.14 20.32
CA ASN A 214 -3.34 0.54 20.73
C ASN A 214 -3.33 1.01 22.19
N LYS A 215 -2.25 0.77 22.95
CA LYS A 215 -2.20 1.09 24.39
C LYS A 215 -2.53 2.56 24.68
N GLY A 216 -1.89 3.49 23.95
CA GLY A 216 -2.12 4.92 24.12
C GLY A 216 -3.57 5.33 23.82
N TYR A 217 -4.15 4.75 22.76
CA TYR A 217 -5.55 4.98 22.41
C TYR A 217 -6.50 4.48 23.51
N VAL A 218 -6.33 3.23 23.97
CA VAL A 218 -7.18 2.64 25.02
C VAL A 218 -7.06 3.38 26.35
N SER A 219 -5.86 3.84 26.72
CA SER A 219 -5.68 4.72 27.88
C SER A 219 -6.44 6.04 27.73
N SER A 220 -6.43 6.65 26.53
CA SER A 220 -7.14 7.91 26.27
C SER A 220 -8.66 7.80 26.41
N LEU A 221 -9.23 6.59 26.31
CA LEU A 221 -10.66 6.31 26.47
C LEU A 221 -11.10 6.22 27.95
N GLY A 222 -10.15 6.21 28.90
CA GLY A 222 -10.45 6.15 30.34
C GLY A 222 -10.02 4.87 31.05
N ALA A 223 -9.25 3.98 30.40
CA ALA A 223 -8.62 2.84 31.06
C ALA A 223 -7.48 3.29 31.99
N ASP A 224 -7.48 2.81 33.23
CA ASP A 224 -6.47 3.12 34.25
C ASP A 224 -5.18 2.29 34.06
N ARG A 225 -5.33 1.03 33.64
CA ARG A 225 -4.23 0.11 33.30
C ARG A 225 -4.51 -0.56 31.95
N VAL A 226 -3.50 -0.65 31.07
CA VAL A 226 -3.64 -1.27 29.75
C VAL A 226 -2.55 -2.32 29.51
N PHE A 227 -2.98 -3.54 29.25
CA PHE A 227 -2.14 -4.72 29.09
C PHE A 227 -2.11 -5.20 27.64
N ASP A 228 -0.98 -5.78 27.22
CA ASP A 228 -0.89 -6.39 25.89
C ASP A 228 -1.38 -7.83 25.94
N TYR A 229 -2.52 -8.12 25.31
CA TYR A 229 -3.04 -9.50 25.29
C TYR A 229 -2.16 -10.47 24.49
N GLN A 230 -1.21 -9.97 23.68
CA GLN A 230 -0.26 -10.81 22.95
C GLN A 230 0.93 -11.25 23.82
N ASN A 231 1.11 -10.65 25.00
CA ASN A 231 2.12 -11.09 25.95
C ASN A 231 1.73 -12.44 26.55
N ALA A 232 2.63 -13.43 26.46
CA ALA A 232 2.41 -14.76 27.03
C ALA A 232 2.16 -14.73 28.56
N GLY A 233 2.70 -13.72 29.26
CA GLY A 233 2.51 -13.51 30.70
C GLY A 233 1.36 -12.57 31.08
N VAL A 234 0.49 -12.18 30.15
CA VAL A 234 -0.51 -11.11 30.39
C VAL A 234 -1.46 -11.38 31.56
N VAL A 235 -1.82 -12.65 31.78
CA VAL A 235 -2.71 -13.03 32.90
C VAL A 235 -2.02 -12.76 34.23
N ASP A 236 -0.76 -13.17 34.37
CA ASP A 236 0.04 -12.96 35.57
C ASP A 236 0.29 -11.47 35.81
N ASP A 237 0.59 -10.71 34.75
CA ASP A 237 0.78 -9.26 34.82
C ASP A 237 -0.47 -8.55 35.36
N ILE A 238 -1.66 -8.94 34.87
CA ILE A 238 -2.94 -8.37 35.31
C ILE A 238 -3.19 -8.69 36.79
N VAL A 239 -2.98 -9.95 37.20
CA VAL A 239 -3.20 -10.40 38.57
C VAL A 239 -2.23 -9.74 39.54
N ALA A 240 -0.95 -9.65 39.18
CA ALA A 240 0.07 -8.96 39.96
C ALA A 240 -0.28 -7.47 40.13
N THR A 241 -0.62 -6.78 39.04
CA THR A 241 -0.97 -5.35 39.08
C THR A 241 -2.22 -5.08 39.92
N ALA A 242 -3.26 -5.90 39.81
CA ALA A 242 -4.46 -5.76 40.66
C ALA A 242 -4.14 -5.99 42.15
N THR A 243 -3.28 -6.97 42.45
CA THR A 243 -2.83 -7.25 43.82
C THR A 243 -2.02 -6.08 44.39
N GLU A 244 -1.10 -5.51 43.60
CA GLU A 244 -0.32 -4.32 43.97
C GLU A 244 -1.20 -3.09 44.20
N ASP A 245 -2.21 -2.88 43.36
CA ASP A 245 -3.16 -1.77 43.49
C ASP A 245 -4.18 -2.00 44.63
N GLY A 246 -4.15 -3.16 45.31
CA GLY A 246 -5.05 -3.51 46.41
C GLY A 246 -6.50 -3.76 45.95
N LEU A 247 -6.68 -4.12 44.68
CA LEU A 247 -7.96 -4.33 44.03
C LEU A 247 -8.20 -5.83 43.75
N VAL A 248 -9.47 -6.19 43.59
CA VAL A 248 -9.88 -7.51 43.09
C VAL A 248 -10.55 -7.38 41.73
N ILE A 249 -10.44 -8.39 40.88
CA ILE A 249 -11.12 -8.45 39.58
C ILE A 249 -12.20 -9.54 39.66
N ARG A 250 -13.47 -9.13 39.79
CA ARG A 250 -14.63 -10.05 39.80
C ARG A 250 -15.46 -9.99 38.53
N HIS A 251 -15.29 -8.93 37.74
CA HIS A 251 -16.10 -8.65 36.57
C HIS A 251 -15.21 -8.47 35.35
N CYS A 252 -15.48 -9.24 34.29
CA CYS A 252 -14.78 -9.11 33.01
C CYS A 252 -15.77 -9.02 31.84
N PHE A 253 -15.67 -7.95 31.05
CA PHE A 253 -16.32 -7.87 29.75
C PHE A 253 -15.36 -8.36 28.66
N LEU A 254 -15.65 -9.52 28.09
CA LEU A 254 -14.91 -10.10 26.97
C LEU A 254 -15.51 -9.59 25.66
N ALA A 255 -14.91 -8.52 25.11
CA ALA A 255 -15.33 -7.92 23.86
C ALA A 255 -14.90 -8.76 22.64
N MET A 256 -13.67 -9.26 22.65
CA MET A 256 -13.05 -10.11 21.62
C MET A 256 -11.92 -10.93 22.24
N GLY A 257 -11.60 -12.11 21.72
CA GLY A 257 -10.45 -12.92 22.17
C GLY A 257 -10.85 -14.22 22.88
N GLU A 258 -9.92 -14.80 23.63
CA GLU A 258 -10.08 -16.14 24.21
C GLU A 258 -10.60 -16.11 25.66
N LEU A 259 -11.73 -16.80 25.88
CA LEU A 259 -12.37 -16.94 27.20
C LEU A 259 -11.46 -17.50 28.31
N PRO A 260 -10.60 -18.52 28.08
CA PRO A 260 -9.77 -19.11 29.13
C PRO A 260 -8.87 -18.10 29.87
N ALA A 261 -8.34 -17.10 29.16
CA ALA A 261 -7.49 -16.09 29.79
C ALA A 261 -8.30 -15.20 30.76
N CYS A 262 -9.53 -14.84 30.39
CA CYS A 262 -10.44 -14.10 31.28
C CYS A 262 -10.84 -14.93 32.50
N GLN A 263 -11.11 -16.22 32.32
CA GLN A 263 -11.40 -17.14 33.41
C GLN A 263 -10.22 -17.28 34.37
N ALA A 264 -9.00 -17.38 33.86
CA ALA A 264 -7.79 -17.48 34.67
C ALA A 264 -7.56 -16.22 35.55
N VAL A 265 -7.79 -15.02 35.00
CA VAL A 265 -7.69 -13.77 35.77
C VAL A 265 -8.70 -13.75 36.93
N LEU A 266 -9.98 -14.04 36.66
CA LEU A 266 -11.02 -14.00 37.70
C LEU A 266 -10.79 -15.09 38.77
N GLN A 267 -10.38 -16.29 38.36
CA GLN A 267 -10.09 -17.39 39.27
C GLN A 267 -9.02 -17.02 40.31
N ALA A 268 -8.05 -16.18 39.95
CA ALA A 268 -7.00 -15.74 40.87
C ALA A 268 -7.53 -14.91 42.06
N PHE A 269 -8.76 -14.39 41.99
CA PHE A 269 -9.40 -13.56 43.01
C PHE A 269 -10.61 -14.23 43.69
N VAL A 270 -11.01 -15.42 43.27
CA VAL A 270 -12.03 -16.23 43.96
C VAL A 270 -11.58 -16.55 45.39
N GLY A 271 -12.46 -16.38 46.38
CA GLY A 271 -12.21 -16.71 47.79
C GLY A 271 -11.35 -15.72 48.59
N LYS A 272 -10.89 -14.60 48.01
CA LYS A 272 -9.99 -13.62 48.66
C LYS A 272 -10.68 -12.42 49.32
N ALA A 273 -11.97 -12.52 49.70
CA ALA A 273 -12.75 -11.44 50.32
C ALA A 273 -13.56 -11.93 51.55
N PRO A 274 -13.92 -11.03 52.51
CA PRO A 274 -14.63 -11.43 53.74
C PRO A 274 -16.00 -12.06 53.46
N ALA A 275 -16.34 -13.06 54.28
CA ALA A 275 -17.40 -14.07 54.13
C ALA A 275 -18.86 -13.58 54.07
N ALA A 276 -19.13 -12.30 53.85
CA ALA A 276 -20.48 -11.73 54.06
C ALA A 276 -21.39 -11.69 52.82
N ARG A 277 -20.92 -11.96 51.59
CA ARG A 277 -21.78 -12.04 50.38
C ARG A 277 -21.03 -12.71 49.22
N VAL A 278 -21.31 -13.98 48.95
CA VAL A 278 -20.77 -14.68 47.78
C VAL A 278 -21.74 -14.49 46.61
N SER A 279 -21.49 -13.49 45.76
CA SER A 279 -21.95 -13.55 44.37
C SER A 279 -20.79 -14.09 43.52
N LYS A 280 -21.07 -14.99 42.59
CA LYS A 280 -20.07 -15.56 41.69
C LYS A 280 -19.43 -14.43 40.85
N ALA A 281 -18.13 -14.53 40.58
CA ALA A 281 -17.46 -13.64 39.63
C ALA A 281 -18.08 -13.84 38.24
N LYS A 282 -18.16 -12.80 37.41
CA LYS A 282 -18.91 -12.84 36.15
C LYS A 282 -18.07 -12.42 34.95
N ILE A 283 -18.15 -13.23 33.89
CA ILE A 283 -17.66 -12.90 32.55
C ILE A 283 -18.87 -12.69 31.63
N ALA A 284 -19.00 -11.49 31.08
CA ALA A 284 -19.95 -11.20 30.01
C ALA A 284 -19.21 -11.29 28.67
N SER A 285 -19.54 -12.28 27.85
CA SER A 285 -18.88 -12.56 26.56
C SER A 285 -19.71 -12.05 25.39
N ALA A 286 -19.18 -11.10 24.62
CA ALA A 286 -19.76 -10.72 23.34
C ALA A 286 -19.57 -11.81 22.26
N PRO A 287 -18.41 -12.51 22.18
CA PRO A 287 -18.28 -13.69 21.33
C PRO A 287 -19.22 -14.84 21.76
N PRO A 288 -19.74 -15.65 20.81
CA PRO A 288 -20.48 -16.86 21.13
C PRO A 288 -19.64 -17.80 22.00
N LEU A 289 -20.29 -18.39 23.00
CA LEU A 289 -19.62 -19.32 23.89
C LEU A 289 -19.43 -20.68 23.21
N PRO A 290 -18.27 -21.35 23.40
CA PRO A 290 -18.02 -22.68 22.84
C PRO A 290 -18.98 -23.72 23.43
N GLN A 291 -19.31 -24.78 22.67
CA GLN A 291 -20.24 -25.84 23.12
C GLN A 291 -19.78 -26.58 24.39
N HIS A 292 -18.47 -26.58 24.66
CA HIS A 292 -17.87 -27.21 25.84
C HIS A 292 -17.08 -26.16 26.64
N ILE A 293 -17.80 -25.23 27.27
CA ILE A 293 -17.20 -24.27 28.19
C ILE A 293 -16.64 -25.05 29.39
N ARG A 294 -15.37 -24.80 29.71
CA ARG A 294 -14.80 -25.25 30.98
C ARG A 294 -15.48 -24.49 32.11
N GLU A 295 -16.26 -25.20 32.93
CA GLU A 295 -16.79 -24.64 34.17
C GLU A 295 -15.63 -24.34 35.11
N VAL A 296 -15.65 -23.14 35.69
CA VAL A 296 -14.66 -22.66 36.64
C VAL A 296 -15.42 -22.32 37.91
N GLU A 297 -15.00 -22.92 39.02
CA GLU A 297 -15.67 -22.78 40.31
C GLU A 297 -15.80 -21.30 40.69
N ASP A 298 -17.00 -20.88 41.06
CA ASP A 298 -17.36 -19.49 41.40
C ASP A 298 -17.11 -18.42 40.31
N VAL A 299 -16.90 -18.83 39.05
CA VAL A 299 -16.88 -17.93 37.87
C VAL A 299 -18.02 -18.29 36.92
N GLU A 300 -19.03 -17.43 36.85
CA GLU A 300 -20.14 -17.52 35.91
C GLU A 300 -19.76 -16.85 34.58
N THR A 301 -19.92 -17.57 33.46
CA THR A 301 -19.71 -17.01 32.11
C THR A 301 -21.04 -16.96 31.37
N VAL A 302 -21.42 -15.77 30.89
CA VAL A 302 -22.70 -15.52 30.23
C VAL A 302 -22.47 -14.86 28.87
N MET A 303 -23.13 -15.37 27.83
CA MET A 303 -23.13 -14.72 26.53
C MET A 303 -23.97 -13.45 26.61
N VAL A 304 -23.45 -12.33 26.11
CA VAL A 304 -24.16 -11.05 26.09
C VAL A 304 -25.32 -11.14 25.10
N MET A 305 -26.52 -11.35 25.64
CA MET A 305 -27.77 -11.44 24.90
C MET A 305 -28.83 -10.60 25.62
N PRO A 306 -29.61 -9.77 24.92
CA PRO A 306 -30.74 -9.08 25.54
C PRO A 306 -31.76 -10.07 26.08
N ALA A 307 -32.71 -9.60 26.89
CA ALA A 307 -33.76 -10.44 27.46
C ALA A 307 -34.49 -11.23 26.36
N MET A 308 -34.37 -12.56 26.42
CA MET A 308 -35.04 -13.47 25.49
C MET A 308 -36.40 -13.93 26.03
N ALA A 309 -36.61 -13.85 27.35
CA ALA A 309 -37.86 -14.18 28.03
C ALA A 309 -38.74 -12.93 28.18
N GLY A 310 -39.66 -12.71 27.23
CA GLY A 310 -40.64 -11.63 27.28
C GLY A 310 -40.22 -10.37 26.51
N GLU A 311 -41.04 -9.99 25.53
CA GLU A 311 -40.79 -8.82 24.68
C GLU A 311 -40.74 -7.50 25.45
N ALA A 312 -41.62 -7.34 26.45
CA ALA A 312 -41.67 -6.13 27.26
C ALA A 312 -40.35 -5.85 28.00
N ALA A 313 -39.70 -6.88 28.56
CA ALA A 313 -38.42 -6.74 29.24
C ALA A 313 -37.31 -6.31 28.28
N ARG A 314 -37.30 -6.86 27.06
CA ARG A 314 -36.34 -6.51 26.01
C ARG A 314 -36.54 -5.08 25.51
N LEU A 315 -37.79 -4.67 25.26
CA LEU A 315 -38.10 -3.31 24.82
C LEU A 315 -37.68 -2.29 25.89
N ALA A 316 -37.88 -2.59 27.18
CA ALA A 316 -37.41 -1.75 28.28
C ALA A 316 -35.88 -1.63 28.37
N GLN A 317 -35.14 -2.68 27.98
CA GLN A 317 -33.67 -2.61 27.87
C GLN A 317 -33.25 -1.70 26.71
N PHE A 318 -33.81 -1.90 25.52
CA PHE A 318 -33.48 -1.08 24.36
C PHE A 318 -33.90 0.38 24.51
N GLU A 319 -35.05 0.65 25.14
CA GLU A 319 -35.46 2.02 25.44
C GLU A 319 -34.41 2.72 26.30
N TYR A 320 -33.88 2.05 27.32
CA TYR A 320 -32.78 2.60 28.11
C TYR A 320 -31.49 2.73 27.29
N TRP A 321 -31.04 1.70 26.58
CA TRP A 321 -29.76 1.74 25.87
C TRP A 321 -29.74 2.75 24.71
N MET A 322 -30.81 2.78 23.92
CA MET A 322 -30.91 3.58 22.70
C MET A 322 -31.67 4.88 22.93
N GLY A 323 -32.88 4.78 23.47
CA GLY A 323 -33.81 5.91 23.65
C GLY A 323 -33.36 6.91 24.72
N THR A 324 -32.64 6.43 25.73
CA THR A 324 -32.15 7.24 26.84
C THR A 324 -30.63 7.42 26.78
N TRP A 325 -29.84 6.39 27.07
CA TRP A 325 -28.39 6.51 27.26
C TRP A 325 -27.66 7.03 26.01
N LEU A 326 -27.80 6.32 24.88
CA LEU A 326 -27.08 6.70 23.66
C LEU A 326 -27.52 8.08 23.17
N LYS A 327 -28.82 8.36 23.22
CA LYS A 327 -29.37 9.65 22.82
C LYS A 327 -28.83 10.81 23.66
N GLU A 328 -28.84 10.68 24.99
CA GLU A 328 -28.32 11.73 25.88
C GLU A 328 -26.83 11.97 25.64
N LYS A 329 -26.07 10.90 25.45
CA LYS A 329 -24.65 11.02 25.10
C LYS A 329 -24.42 11.68 23.75
N LEU A 330 -25.26 11.40 22.75
CA LEU A 330 -25.21 12.10 21.46
C LEU A 330 -25.53 13.60 21.60
N ALA A 331 -26.34 13.99 22.58
CA ALA A 331 -26.62 15.40 22.87
C ALA A 331 -25.46 16.12 23.58
N GLU A 332 -24.65 15.41 24.38
CA GLU A 332 -23.49 15.95 25.10
C GLU A 332 -22.27 16.26 24.19
N VAL A 333 -22.19 15.67 22.99
CA VAL A 333 -21.03 15.76 22.07
C VAL A 333 -21.03 17.03 21.20
N LEU A 334 -22.06 17.89 21.28
CA LEU A 334 -22.05 19.21 20.64
C LEU A 334 -21.31 20.25 21.50
N PRO A 335 -20.41 21.10 20.93
CA PRO A 335 -19.68 22.08 21.71
C PRO A 335 -20.62 23.06 22.43
N ALA A 336 -20.26 23.41 23.66
CA ALA A 336 -20.96 24.30 24.59
C ALA A 336 -21.07 25.78 24.14
N ALA A 337 -21.27 26.04 22.84
CA ALA A 337 -21.40 27.38 22.28
C ALA A 337 -22.85 27.76 21.91
N LEU A 338 -23.85 26.90 22.07
CA LEU A 338 -25.21 27.19 21.56
C LEU A 338 -26.41 26.89 22.49
N THR A 339 -26.20 26.82 23.81
CA THR A 339 -27.35 26.77 24.74
C THR A 339 -27.12 27.62 25.98
N ALA A 340 -27.36 28.92 25.83
CA ALA A 340 -27.53 29.85 26.95
C ALA A 340 -28.85 29.55 27.69
N ARG A 341 -28.91 28.47 28.48
CA ARG A 341 -30.02 28.24 29.43
C ARG A 341 -29.73 27.22 30.53
N ALA A 342 -28.67 27.42 31.30
CA ALA A 342 -28.54 26.78 32.62
C ALA A 342 -27.59 27.56 33.55
N ARG A 343 -27.85 28.86 33.72
CA ARG A 343 -27.23 29.69 34.76
C ARG A 343 -28.24 29.84 35.90
N LYS A 344 -28.25 28.89 36.84
CA LYS A 344 -28.78 29.09 38.20
C LYS A 344 -28.30 27.94 39.09
N PHE A 345 -27.87 28.31 40.30
CA PHE A 345 -27.22 27.47 41.33
C PHE A 345 -25.71 27.29 41.22
N ARG A 346 -24.98 28.39 41.43
CA ARG A 346 -23.79 28.36 42.30
C ARG A 346 -23.58 29.74 42.92
N THR A 347 -23.95 29.86 44.18
CA THR A 347 -23.42 30.86 45.09
C THR A 347 -22.93 30.14 46.33
N GLU A 348 -21.73 30.57 46.76
CA GLU A 348 -21.09 30.41 48.07
C GLU A 348 -19.94 29.38 48.24
N LEU A 349 -18.81 29.98 48.70
CA LEU A 349 -17.68 29.49 49.51
C LEU A 349 -16.37 29.01 48.83
N SER A 350 -15.45 29.98 48.72
CA SER A 350 -14.05 30.04 49.23
C SER A 350 -12.96 29.03 48.76
N PRO A 351 -11.68 29.44 48.63
CA PRO A 351 -10.69 28.77 47.79
C PRO A 351 -9.82 27.77 48.57
N ARG A 352 -9.70 26.55 48.04
CA ARG A 352 -8.56 25.66 48.32
C ARG A 352 -8.05 25.04 47.04
N VAL A 353 -6.74 25.18 46.87
CA VAL A 353 -5.89 24.59 45.84
C VAL A 353 -6.26 23.12 45.61
N THR A 354 -6.66 22.78 44.38
CA THR A 354 -6.64 21.41 43.87
C THR A 354 -6.35 21.42 42.37
N SER A 355 -5.40 20.57 41.97
CA SER A 355 -5.09 20.21 40.60
C SER A 355 -6.34 19.68 39.90
N GLN A 356 -6.84 20.42 38.91
CA GLN A 356 -7.90 19.92 38.04
C GLN A 356 -7.29 18.86 37.11
N LYS A 357 -7.52 17.58 37.41
CA LYS A 357 -7.52 16.54 36.36
C LYS A 357 -8.70 16.85 35.41
N PRO A 358 -8.53 16.71 34.09
CA PRO A 358 -9.61 16.95 33.14
C PRO A 358 -10.77 15.98 33.42
N LYS A 359 -12.02 16.48 33.35
CA LYS A 359 -13.20 15.61 33.35
C LYS A 359 -13.13 14.70 32.11
N PRO A 360 -13.36 13.38 32.22
CA PRO A 360 -13.42 12.51 31.05
C PRO A 360 -14.55 12.98 30.12
N GLN A 361 -14.21 13.32 28.88
CA GLN A 361 -15.17 13.53 27.80
C GLN A 361 -15.47 12.19 27.14
N LEU A 362 -16.75 11.88 26.93
CA LEU A 362 -17.15 10.72 26.17
C LEU A 362 -16.80 10.92 24.69
N LEU A 363 -15.87 10.13 24.18
CA LEU A 363 -15.52 10.06 22.76
C LEU A 363 -16.47 9.07 22.09
N LEU A 364 -17.65 9.54 21.66
CA LEU A 364 -18.60 8.71 20.89
C LEU A 364 -18.06 8.22 19.54
N LEU A 365 -16.83 8.59 19.17
CA LEU A 365 -16.14 8.12 17.98
C LEU A 365 -15.02 7.14 18.35
N PRO A 366 -15.27 5.82 18.32
CA PRO A 366 -14.19 4.90 17.97
C PRO A 366 -13.90 5.11 16.48
N PHE A 367 -12.63 5.23 16.10
CA PHE A 367 -12.15 5.47 14.73
C PHE A 367 -12.18 6.93 14.24
N SER A 368 -11.33 7.76 14.84
CA SER A 368 -10.77 8.93 14.14
C SER A 368 -9.24 8.99 14.12
N SER A 369 -8.53 7.92 14.50
CA SER A 369 -7.06 7.81 14.32
C SER A 369 -6.61 6.74 13.33
N LEU A 370 -7.53 6.10 12.61
CA LEU A 370 -7.25 5.30 11.42
C LEU A 370 -8.26 5.69 10.34
N GLY A 371 -7.82 6.58 9.43
CA GLY A 371 -8.46 6.83 8.13
C GLY A 371 -9.80 7.57 8.13
N SER A 372 -9.84 8.85 8.53
CA SER A 372 -11.03 9.69 8.27
C SER A 372 -10.77 11.20 8.36
N SER A 373 -9.85 11.73 7.54
CA SER A 373 -9.80 13.16 7.22
C SER A 373 -10.13 13.41 5.76
N ARG A 374 -11.37 13.12 5.34
CA ARG A 374 -11.83 13.53 4.00
C ARG A 374 -13.33 13.69 3.77
N LEU A 375 -14.08 14.17 4.76
CA LEU A 375 -15.54 14.31 4.59
C LEU A 375 -16.18 15.55 5.22
N GLN A 376 -15.44 16.66 5.38
CA GLN A 376 -16.01 17.88 5.98
C GLN A 376 -15.75 19.22 5.28
N GLN A 377 -15.28 19.26 4.03
CA GLN A 377 -15.23 20.51 3.28
C GLN A 377 -15.75 20.35 1.86
N ASP A 378 -17.08 20.24 1.73
CA ASP A 378 -17.81 20.59 0.49
C ASP A 378 -19.30 20.94 0.75
N ILE A 379 -19.64 21.42 1.96
CA ILE A 379 -21.00 21.96 2.26
C ILE A 379 -20.88 23.34 2.94
N ALA A 380 -20.03 24.21 2.39
CA ALA A 380 -19.95 25.60 2.86
C ALA A 380 -19.43 26.53 1.76
N THR A 381 -20.08 26.54 0.59
CA THR A 381 -20.13 27.71 -0.31
C THR A 381 -21.01 27.42 -1.52
N GLY A 382 -22.24 27.94 -1.47
CA GLY A 382 -23.21 27.96 -2.56
C GLY A 382 -24.43 28.69 -2.02
N GLY A 383 -24.45 30.02 -1.97
CA GLY A 383 -24.34 30.82 -3.17
C GLY A 383 -25.64 30.63 -3.95
N ILE A 384 -26.66 31.40 -3.58
CA ILE A 384 -27.92 31.48 -4.29
C ILE A 384 -27.59 31.93 -5.72
N TYR A 385 -27.55 30.98 -6.66
CA TYR A 385 -27.66 31.28 -8.08
C TYR A 385 -29.13 31.17 -8.45
N THR A 386 -29.79 32.31 -8.56
CA THR A 386 -31.03 32.47 -9.30
C THR A 386 -30.74 32.20 -10.78
N MET A 387 -30.97 30.97 -11.24
CA MET A 387 -31.18 30.69 -12.66
C MET A 387 -32.59 31.17 -13.00
N ASN A 388 -32.66 32.34 -13.62
CA ASN A 388 -33.84 32.75 -14.38
C ASN A 388 -34.08 31.75 -15.52
N GLY A 389 -35.35 31.50 -15.81
CA GLY A 389 -35.85 30.45 -16.70
C GLY A 389 -35.08 30.28 -18.00
N GLY A 390 -34.62 29.05 -18.20
CA GLY A 390 -34.11 28.53 -19.46
C GLY A 390 -34.44 27.05 -19.50
N ASP A 391 -35.33 26.70 -20.41
CA ASP A 391 -35.95 25.40 -20.66
C ASP A 391 -34.93 24.24 -20.64
N MET A 392 -35.05 23.31 -19.69
CA MET A 392 -34.26 22.07 -19.62
C MET A 392 -35.17 20.88 -19.24
N SER A 393 -36.10 20.57 -20.13
CA SER A 393 -36.71 19.24 -20.20
C SER A 393 -35.76 18.28 -20.94
N ASN A 394 -35.16 17.32 -20.22
CA ASN A 394 -34.59 16.01 -20.64
C ASN A 394 -33.35 15.70 -19.78
N GLY A 395 -33.17 14.60 -19.06
CA GLY A 395 -33.91 13.38 -18.74
C GLY A 395 -32.96 12.59 -17.82
N ALA A 396 -33.42 12.01 -16.71
CA ALA A 396 -33.61 10.56 -16.64
C ALA A 396 -34.48 10.25 -15.41
N GLY A 397 -35.72 9.84 -15.69
CA GLY A 397 -36.73 9.53 -14.70
C GLY A 397 -38.10 9.50 -15.38
N GLY A 398 -38.38 8.44 -16.13
CA GLY A 398 -39.67 8.19 -16.78
C GLY A 398 -39.58 8.05 -18.29
N ASP A 399 -39.56 6.80 -18.78
CA ASP A 399 -40.45 6.24 -19.82
C ASP A 399 -39.81 5.00 -20.45
N LEU A 400 -40.44 3.83 -20.27
CA LEU A 400 -40.18 2.65 -21.11
C LEU A 400 -40.86 2.75 -22.48
N ASP A 401 -41.64 3.83 -22.73
CA ASP A 401 -42.40 4.10 -23.97
C ASP A 401 -41.80 5.24 -24.83
N ARG A 402 -40.57 5.71 -24.55
CA ARG A 402 -39.93 6.71 -25.41
C ARG A 402 -39.62 6.11 -26.79
N PRO A 403 -39.96 6.80 -27.89
CA PRO A 403 -39.55 6.37 -29.22
C PRO A 403 -38.02 6.31 -29.28
N THR A 404 -37.48 5.18 -29.75
CA THR A 404 -36.04 4.99 -29.89
C THR A 404 -35.50 5.92 -30.97
N GLU A 405 -34.41 6.63 -30.66
CA GLU A 405 -33.68 7.43 -31.66
C GLU A 405 -33.10 6.53 -32.75
N ASP A 406 -32.87 7.10 -33.94
CA ASP A 406 -32.21 6.40 -35.05
C ASP A 406 -30.77 6.01 -34.66
N PRO A 407 -30.41 4.71 -34.65
CA PRO A 407 -29.05 4.28 -34.34
C PRO A 407 -27.96 4.92 -35.22
N ALA A 408 -28.28 5.32 -36.46
CA ALA A 408 -27.34 6.02 -37.34
C ALA A 408 -26.93 7.41 -36.80
N GLN A 409 -27.75 8.01 -35.93
CA GLN A 409 -27.50 9.31 -35.30
C GLN A 409 -26.77 9.20 -33.95
N ALA A 410 -26.38 8.00 -33.51
CA ALA A 410 -25.78 7.79 -32.18
C ALA A 410 -24.53 8.66 -31.92
N LEU A 411 -23.66 8.86 -32.90
CA LEU A 411 -22.49 9.73 -32.76
C LEU A 411 -22.88 11.22 -32.60
N GLN A 412 -23.93 11.65 -33.30
CA GLN A 412 -24.46 13.00 -33.16
C GLN A 412 -25.12 13.17 -31.79
N ALA A 413 -25.89 12.18 -31.32
CA ALA A 413 -26.47 12.18 -29.99
C ALA A 413 -25.38 12.24 -28.91
N LEU A 414 -24.32 11.43 -29.03
CA LEU A 414 -23.17 11.46 -28.12
C LEU A 414 -22.50 12.84 -28.08
N SER A 415 -22.37 13.52 -29.21
CA SER A 415 -21.78 14.87 -29.28
C SER A 415 -22.58 15.96 -28.56
N LYS A 416 -23.86 15.70 -28.25
CA LYS A 416 -24.72 16.63 -27.50
C LYS A 416 -24.50 16.56 -25.99
N TYR A 417 -23.85 15.51 -25.47
CA TYR A 417 -23.54 15.42 -24.04
C TYR A 417 -22.51 16.50 -23.66
N PRO A 418 -22.72 17.23 -22.56
CA PRO A 418 -21.87 18.37 -22.20
C PRO A 418 -20.46 17.95 -21.76
N GLN A 419 -20.28 16.70 -21.35
CA GLN A 419 -19.01 16.16 -20.89
C GLN A 419 -18.84 14.72 -21.37
N LYS A 420 -17.58 14.31 -21.56
CA LYS A 420 -17.21 12.91 -21.76
C LYS A 420 -17.37 12.14 -20.44
N ASP A 421 -17.67 10.85 -20.53
CA ASP A 421 -17.72 9.96 -19.37
C ASP A 421 -16.38 9.88 -18.62
N GLY A 422 -16.48 9.54 -17.33
CA GLY A 422 -15.35 9.52 -16.40
C GLY A 422 -14.78 10.90 -16.07
N ILE A 423 -13.66 10.91 -15.35
CA ILE A 423 -13.02 12.13 -14.85
C ILE A 423 -11.68 12.41 -15.55
N SER A 424 -11.29 13.68 -15.60
CA SER A 424 -9.95 14.08 -16.09
C SER A 424 -8.88 13.79 -15.04
N VAL A 425 -7.61 13.77 -15.45
CA VAL A 425 -6.50 13.57 -14.51
C VAL A 425 -6.42 14.67 -13.44
N HIS A 426 -6.77 15.91 -13.77
CA HIS A 426 -6.74 17.01 -12.80
C HIS A 426 -7.83 16.87 -11.74
N ALA A 427 -9.03 16.41 -12.13
CA ALA A 427 -10.09 16.08 -11.18
C ALA A 427 -9.75 14.85 -10.34
N LEU A 428 -9.12 13.83 -10.95
CA LEU A 428 -8.64 12.63 -10.27
C LEU A 428 -7.57 12.98 -9.21
N MET A 429 -6.63 13.85 -9.55
CA MET A 429 -5.45 14.18 -8.73
C MET A 429 -5.64 15.44 -7.88
N ASP A 430 -6.87 15.91 -7.71
CA ASP A 430 -7.22 17.00 -6.81
C ASP A 430 -6.99 16.55 -5.36
N ALA A 431 -5.96 17.09 -4.72
CA ALA A 431 -5.58 16.68 -3.38
C ALA A 431 -6.54 17.19 -2.28
N GLU A 432 -7.32 18.24 -2.56
CA GLU A 432 -8.29 18.76 -1.58
C GLU A 432 -9.50 17.83 -1.50
N LYS A 433 -9.98 17.40 -2.67
CA LYS A 433 -11.13 16.49 -2.79
C LYS A 433 -10.77 15.02 -2.58
N GLN A 434 -9.61 14.62 -3.08
CA GLN A 434 -9.22 13.22 -3.28
C GLN A 434 -7.86 12.87 -2.65
N GLY A 435 -7.24 13.80 -1.92
CA GLY A 435 -5.99 13.63 -1.17
C GLY A 435 -4.91 12.79 -1.86
N GLY A 436 -4.22 11.95 -1.09
CA GLY A 436 -3.18 11.08 -1.63
C GLY A 436 -3.76 9.78 -2.19
N LEU A 437 -3.35 9.43 -3.41
CA LEU A 437 -3.75 8.22 -4.14
C LEU A 437 -2.51 7.39 -4.51
N THR A 438 -2.74 6.10 -4.64
CA THR A 438 -1.80 5.09 -5.16
C THR A 438 -2.32 4.52 -6.49
N TYR A 439 -1.55 3.62 -7.11
CA TYR A 439 -1.94 3.03 -8.39
C TYR A 439 -3.19 2.15 -8.31
N ASN A 440 -3.56 1.63 -7.14
CA ASN A 440 -4.74 0.77 -7.00
C ASN A 440 -6.05 1.54 -6.90
N ASP A 441 -6.00 2.85 -6.63
CA ASP A 441 -7.17 3.65 -6.28
C ASP A 441 -7.96 4.16 -7.50
N PHE A 442 -7.49 3.91 -8.71
CA PHE A 442 -8.14 4.39 -9.95
C PHE A 442 -7.91 3.46 -11.14
N LEU A 443 -8.67 3.64 -12.23
CA LEU A 443 -8.53 3.00 -13.54
C LEU A 443 -8.45 4.04 -14.64
N LEU A 444 -8.00 3.61 -15.82
CA LEU A 444 -8.21 4.32 -17.08
C LEU A 444 -9.47 3.76 -17.73
N LEU A 445 -10.28 4.61 -18.35
CA LEU A 445 -11.38 4.17 -19.19
C LEU A 445 -10.88 3.80 -20.59
N PRO A 446 -11.50 2.80 -21.25
CA PRO A 446 -11.13 2.40 -22.60
C PRO A 446 -11.49 3.50 -23.62
N GLY A 447 -10.76 3.50 -24.74
CA GLY A 447 -10.97 4.42 -25.86
C GLY A 447 -11.35 3.69 -27.15
N HIS A 448 -11.14 4.36 -28.29
CA HIS A 448 -11.40 3.79 -29.61
C HIS A 448 -10.18 3.06 -30.17
N ILE A 449 -10.34 1.79 -30.55
CA ILE A 449 -9.27 0.96 -31.10
C ILE A 449 -9.33 0.95 -32.63
N GLY A 450 -8.31 1.50 -33.27
CA GLY A 450 -8.17 1.51 -34.74
C GLY A 450 -6.84 0.94 -35.25
N PHE A 451 -6.09 0.23 -34.41
CA PHE A 451 -4.73 -0.23 -34.70
C PHE A 451 -4.37 -1.46 -33.86
N PRO A 452 -3.40 -2.29 -34.28
CA PRO A 452 -2.93 -3.44 -33.51
C PRO A 452 -1.92 -3.05 -32.42
N ALA A 453 -1.93 -3.73 -31.26
CA ALA A 453 -1.02 -3.48 -30.14
C ALA A 453 0.47 -3.46 -30.53
N ALA A 454 0.90 -4.34 -31.45
CA ALA A 454 2.28 -4.42 -31.89
C ALA A 454 2.83 -3.14 -32.53
N THR A 455 1.96 -2.23 -32.98
CA THR A 455 2.35 -0.92 -33.56
C THR A 455 2.54 0.18 -32.52
N VAL A 456 2.21 -0.09 -31.25
CA VAL A 456 2.35 0.89 -30.16
C VAL A 456 3.83 1.15 -29.86
N ASP A 457 4.23 2.42 -29.96
CA ASP A 457 5.60 2.87 -29.66
C ASP A 457 5.77 3.17 -28.15
N LEU A 458 6.68 2.42 -27.53
CA LEU A 458 7.03 2.57 -26.12
C LEU A 458 8.29 3.41 -25.89
N THR A 459 8.84 4.03 -26.94
CA THR A 459 10.03 4.89 -26.84
C THR A 459 9.79 5.99 -25.80
N SER A 460 10.71 6.07 -24.84
CA SER A 460 10.55 6.86 -23.62
C SER A 460 11.85 7.58 -23.26
N LYS A 461 11.75 8.81 -22.76
CA LYS A 461 12.94 9.57 -22.30
C LYS A 461 13.35 9.12 -20.91
N LEU A 462 14.60 8.69 -20.75
CA LEU A 462 15.17 8.39 -19.43
C LEU A 462 15.81 9.65 -18.81
N THR A 463 16.46 10.44 -19.65
CA THR A 463 17.04 11.75 -19.31
C THR A 463 16.74 12.73 -20.44
N ARG A 464 17.12 14.01 -20.28
CA ARG A 464 16.93 15.04 -21.31
C ARG A 464 17.40 14.58 -22.70
N ASN A 465 18.58 13.95 -22.74
CA ASN A 465 19.28 13.59 -23.98
C ASN A 465 19.23 12.10 -24.31
N ILE A 466 18.85 11.22 -23.37
CA ILE A 466 18.81 9.77 -23.58
C ILE A 466 17.36 9.29 -23.66
N SER A 467 17.03 8.67 -24.79
CA SER A 467 15.77 7.94 -25.01
C SER A 467 16.05 6.44 -25.12
N ILE A 468 15.15 5.65 -24.56
CA ILE A 468 15.21 4.19 -24.55
C ILE A 468 13.94 3.62 -25.18
N LYS A 469 14.01 2.38 -25.69
CA LYS A 469 12.93 1.78 -26.50
C LYS A 469 11.80 1.19 -25.68
N THR A 470 12.04 0.90 -24.42
CA THR A 470 11.01 0.52 -23.45
C THR A 470 11.16 1.40 -22.21
N PRO A 471 10.08 1.72 -21.48
CA PRO A 471 10.15 2.59 -20.30
C PRO A 471 10.76 1.89 -19.07
N PHE A 472 11.51 0.80 -19.24
CA PHE A 472 11.89 -0.10 -18.15
C PHE A 472 13.29 0.20 -17.62
N THR A 473 13.39 0.40 -16.30
CA THR A 473 14.65 0.49 -15.59
C THR A 473 14.70 -0.47 -14.40
N SER A 474 15.88 -1.05 -14.12
CA SER A 474 16.08 -1.90 -12.93
C SER A 474 16.68 -1.10 -11.78
N SER A 475 16.21 -1.35 -10.57
CA SER A 475 16.59 -0.59 -9.37
C SER A 475 18.03 -0.88 -8.92
N PRO A 476 18.79 0.13 -8.44
CA PRO A 476 20.16 -0.03 -7.94
C PRO A 476 20.21 -0.68 -6.56
N MET A 477 19.85 -1.96 -6.52
CA MET A 477 19.85 -2.79 -5.31
C MET A 477 20.76 -4.00 -5.53
N ASP A 478 21.49 -4.40 -4.48
CA ASP A 478 22.39 -5.56 -4.47
C ASP A 478 21.70 -6.92 -4.64
N THR A 479 20.37 -6.93 -4.63
CA THR A 479 19.52 -8.09 -4.91
C THR A 479 18.79 -8.00 -6.25
N VAL A 480 19.09 -6.98 -7.06
CA VAL A 480 18.42 -6.74 -8.36
C VAL A 480 19.41 -6.49 -9.48
N THR A 481 20.33 -5.51 -9.35
CA THR A 481 21.09 -5.02 -10.51
C THR A 481 22.60 -5.02 -10.30
N GLU A 482 23.23 -6.10 -10.78
CA GLU A 482 24.64 -6.12 -11.15
C GLU A 482 24.80 -6.06 -12.69
N HIS A 483 26.02 -6.29 -13.19
CA HIS A 483 26.35 -6.29 -14.62
C HIS A 483 25.41 -7.18 -15.46
N ASN A 484 25.04 -8.38 -15.00
CA ASN A 484 24.24 -9.31 -15.79
C ASN A 484 22.81 -8.79 -16.04
N MET A 485 22.14 -8.29 -15.00
CA MET A 485 20.86 -7.59 -15.13
C MET A 485 21.00 -6.34 -16.02
N ALA A 486 22.03 -5.52 -15.80
CA ALA A 486 22.23 -4.29 -16.58
C ALA A 486 22.42 -4.57 -18.08
N ILE A 487 23.17 -5.60 -18.45
CA ILE A 487 23.34 -6.05 -19.83
C ILE A 487 21.98 -6.43 -20.44
N HIS A 488 21.21 -7.29 -19.78
CA HIS A 488 19.97 -7.81 -20.35
C HIS A 488 18.86 -6.74 -20.39
N MET A 489 18.79 -5.86 -19.40
CA MET A 489 17.92 -4.68 -19.45
C MET A 489 18.24 -3.81 -20.67
N ALA A 490 19.53 -3.54 -20.92
CA ALA A 490 19.95 -2.75 -22.07
C ALA A 490 19.65 -3.45 -23.41
N LEU A 491 19.92 -4.76 -23.52
CA LEU A 491 19.59 -5.55 -24.72
C LEU A 491 18.08 -5.53 -25.04
N LEU A 492 17.23 -5.53 -24.01
CA LEU A 492 15.77 -5.53 -24.15
C LEU A 492 15.18 -4.11 -24.21
N GLY A 493 16.02 -3.11 -24.49
CA GLY A 493 15.60 -1.73 -24.75
C GLY A 493 15.31 -0.88 -23.52
N GLY A 494 15.60 -1.38 -22.32
CA GLY A 494 15.58 -0.66 -21.05
C GLY A 494 16.99 -0.20 -20.62
N VAL A 495 17.19 0.04 -19.33
CA VAL A 495 18.51 0.32 -18.71
C VAL A 495 18.56 -0.28 -17.30
N GLY A 496 19.66 -0.94 -16.93
CA GLY A 496 19.88 -1.32 -15.53
C GLY A 496 20.82 -0.37 -14.81
N VAL A 497 20.45 0.03 -13.59
CA VAL A 497 21.27 0.90 -12.74
C VAL A 497 22.05 0.04 -11.74
N ILE A 498 23.37 -0.05 -11.90
CA ILE A 498 24.24 -0.86 -11.03
C ILE A 498 24.27 -0.24 -9.60
N HIS A 499 24.07 -1.07 -8.57
CA HIS A 499 24.14 -0.62 -7.17
C HIS A 499 25.56 -0.17 -6.75
N HIS A 500 25.67 0.57 -5.64
CA HIS A 500 26.96 1.02 -5.09
C HIS A 500 27.31 0.40 -3.73
N ASN A 501 26.58 -0.63 -3.32
CA ASN A 501 26.89 -1.46 -2.15
C ASN A 501 28.05 -2.43 -2.41
N CYS A 502 29.20 -1.90 -2.82
CA CYS A 502 30.43 -2.64 -3.14
C CYS A 502 31.62 -1.65 -3.22
N SER A 503 32.83 -2.15 -3.43
CA SER A 503 34.00 -1.30 -3.64
C SER A 503 33.88 -0.45 -4.92
N VAL A 504 34.74 0.56 -5.07
CA VAL A 504 34.78 1.41 -6.27
C VAL A 504 35.21 0.59 -7.48
N GLU A 505 36.20 -0.28 -7.28
CA GLU A 505 36.84 -1.10 -8.29
C GLU A 505 35.88 -2.17 -8.84
N GLU A 506 35.11 -2.83 -7.96
CA GLU A 506 34.09 -3.80 -8.35
C GLU A 506 32.98 -3.14 -9.16
N GLN A 507 32.48 -1.98 -8.70
CA GLN A 507 31.44 -1.25 -9.41
C GLN A 507 31.92 -0.78 -10.79
N ALA A 508 33.13 -0.23 -10.88
CA ALA A 508 33.75 0.15 -12.14
C ALA A 508 33.95 -1.06 -13.06
N ASN A 509 34.30 -2.22 -12.51
CA ASN A 509 34.40 -3.45 -13.29
C ASN A 509 33.05 -3.89 -13.86
N MET A 510 31.97 -3.81 -13.08
CA MET A 510 30.62 -4.09 -13.58
C MET A 510 30.24 -3.15 -14.73
N VAL A 511 30.56 -1.85 -14.63
CA VAL A 511 30.35 -0.89 -15.73
C VAL A 511 31.14 -1.31 -16.96
N ARG A 512 32.44 -1.65 -16.83
CA ARG A 512 33.26 -2.13 -17.95
C ARG A 512 32.67 -3.38 -18.60
N MET A 513 32.14 -4.32 -17.82
CA MET A 513 31.50 -5.53 -18.34
C MET A 513 30.27 -5.19 -19.19
N VAL A 514 29.42 -4.26 -18.75
CA VAL A 514 28.27 -3.78 -19.54
C VAL A 514 28.74 -3.13 -20.84
N LYS A 515 29.69 -2.19 -20.76
CA LYS A 515 30.19 -1.45 -21.93
C LYS A 515 30.91 -2.33 -22.94
N ARG A 516 31.63 -3.36 -22.48
CA ARG A 516 32.36 -4.29 -23.34
C ARG A 516 31.49 -5.43 -23.88
N PHE A 517 30.27 -5.61 -23.37
CA PHE A 517 29.44 -6.76 -23.76
C PHE A 517 29.06 -6.74 -25.25
N GLU A 518 28.78 -5.58 -25.82
CA GLU A 518 28.51 -5.41 -27.25
C GLU A 518 29.25 -4.18 -27.75
N ASN A 519 29.93 -4.29 -28.90
CA ASN A 519 30.68 -3.17 -29.49
C ASN A 519 30.45 -3.14 -31.00
N GLY A 520 30.59 -1.95 -31.59
CA GLY A 520 30.78 -1.83 -33.05
C GLY A 520 32.21 -2.21 -33.40
N PHE A 521 33.14 -1.32 -33.07
CA PHE A 521 34.58 -1.59 -33.08
C PHE A 521 35.07 -1.81 -31.65
N ILE A 522 35.71 -2.95 -31.38
CA ILE A 522 36.39 -3.21 -30.11
C ILE A 522 37.72 -2.47 -30.15
N THR A 523 37.82 -1.35 -29.44
CA THR A 523 38.99 -0.47 -29.45
C THR A 523 40.13 -0.94 -28.55
N ASP A 524 39.86 -1.82 -27.59
CA ASP A 524 40.85 -2.40 -26.67
C ASP A 524 40.70 -3.93 -26.60
N PRO A 525 40.97 -4.65 -27.70
CA PRO A 525 40.91 -6.11 -27.72
C PRO A 525 42.06 -6.71 -26.90
N ILE A 526 41.77 -7.78 -26.16
CA ILE A 526 42.80 -8.55 -25.45
C ILE A 526 43.73 -9.20 -26.49
N CYS A 527 45.01 -8.83 -26.46
CA CYS A 527 46.04 -9.35 -27.35
C CYS A 527 46.92 -10.38 -26.62
N LEU A 528 47.36 -11.42 -27.33
CA LEU A 528 48.28 -12.43 -26.79
C LEU A 528 49.68 -12.24 -27.35
N LYS A 529 50.69 -12.61 -26.55
CA LYS A 529 52.07 -12.73 -27.03
C LYS A 529 52.23 -14.04 -27.81
N PRO A 530 53.17 -14.13 -28.76
CA PRO A 530 53.44 -15.39 -29.46
C PRO A 530 53.81 -16.54 -28.52
N SER A 531 54.44 -16.23 -27.39
CA SER A 531 54.85 -17.18 -26.35
C SER A 531 53.75 -17.53 -25.34
N THR A 532 52.58 -16.88 -25.39
CA THR A 532 51.45 -17.22 -24.51
C THR A 532 51.06 -18.68 -24.74
N THR A 533 50.77 -19.42 -23.68
CA THR A 533 50.45 -20.85 -23.76
C THR A 533 48.97 -21.10 -24.07
N VAL A 534 48.64 -22.32 -24.53
CA VAL A 534 47.25 -22.74 -24.71
C VAL A 534 46.47 -22.72 -23.38
N ALA A 535 47.12 -23.07 -22.26
CA ALA A 535 46.54 -22.97 -20.92
C ALA A 535 46.10 -21.55 -20.60
N GLU A 536 47.00 -20.56 -20.72
CA GLU A 536 46.71 -19.15 -20.46
C GLU A 536 45.59 -18.62 -21.38
N ALA A 537 45.56 -19.03 -22.65
CA ALA A 537 44.49 -18.64 -23.57
C ALA A 537 43.12 -19.22 -23.16
N ARG A 538 43.08 -20.45 -22.61
CA ARG A 538 41.86 -21.05 -22.05
C ARG A 538 41.42 -20.34 -20.76
N GLU A 539 42.35 -20.03 -19.87
CA GLU A 539 42.06 -19.26 -18.65
C GLU A 539 41.51 -17.86 -18.96
N LEU A 540 42.05 -17.18 -19.97
CA LEU A 540 41.51 -15.89 -20.42
C LEU A 540 40.08 -16.03 -20.95
N LYS A 541 39.77 -17.10 -21.69
CA LYS A 541 38.41 -17.38 -22.15
C LYS A 541 37.46 -17.61 -20.98
N GLU A 542 37.87 -18.36 -19.96
CA GLU A 542 37.07 -18.60 -18.76
C GLU A 542 36.87 -17.32 -17.95
N LYS A 543 37.94 -16.55 -17.74
CA LYS A 543 37.92 -15.28 -17.01
C LYS A 543 37.01 -14.24 -17.65
N TRP A 544 37.07 -14.11 -18.98
CA TRP A 544 36.37 -13.04 -19.70
C TRP A 544 35.06 -13.49 -20.38
N GLY A 545 34.81 -14.80 -20.46
CA GLY A 545 33.60 -15.37 -21.06
C GLY A 545 33.56 -15.33 -22.60
N PHE A 546 34.61 -14.83 -23.25
CA PHE A 546 34.72 -14.79 -24.71
C PHE A 546 36.11 -15.24 -25.19
N GLY A 547 36.22 -15.60 -26.47
CA GLY A 547 37.49 -15.91 -27.10
C GLY A 547 37.59 -15.38 -28.53
N GLY A 548 38.74 -15.61 -29.17
CA GLY A 548 39.10 -14.95 -30.43
C GLY A 548 40.07 -13.81 -30.17
N PHE A 549 41.24 -14.15 -29.64
CA PHE A 549 42.27 -13.20 -29.23
C PHE A 549 43.27 -12.99 -30.36
N PRO A 550 43.48 -11.76 -30.86
CA PRO A 550 44.56 -11.45 -31.77
C PRO A 550 45.92 -11.71 -31.10
N VAL A 551 46.87 -12.20 -31.88
CA VAL A 551 48.27 -12.39 -31.47
C VAL A 551 49.08 -11.29 -32.11
N THR A 552 49.73 -10.46 -31.31
CA THR A 552 50.61 -9.39 -31.77
C THR A 552 52.05 -9.65 -31.31
N GLU A 553 53.05 -9.10 -32.00
CA GLU A 553 54.47 -9.40 -31.74
C GLU A 553 54.86 -9.27 -30.26
N ASN A 554 54.40 -8.20 -29.59
CA ASN A 554 54.69 -7.93 -28.19
C ASN A 554 53.50 -8.22 -27.25
N GLY A 555 52.39 -8.72 -27.78
CA GLY A 555 51.14 -8.99 -27.05
C GLY A 555 50.38 -7.77 -26.57
N THR A 556 50.65 -6.57 -27.11
CA THR A 556 49.87 -5.35 -26.85
C THR A 556 49.12 -4.89 -28.10
N LEU A 557 48.12 -4.03 -27.91
CA LEU A 557 47.52 -3.25 -29.00
C LEU A 557 48.57 -2.35 -29.67
N ARG A 558 48.31 -1.88 -30.90
CA ARG A 558 49.23 -1.04 -31.69
C ARG A 558 50.59 -1.72 -31.94
N SER A 559 50.58 -3.04 -32.05
CA SER A 559 51.72 -3.85 -32.47
C SER A 559 51.31 -4.72 -33.66
N LYS A 560 52.29 -5.17 -34.44
CA LYS A 560 52.09 -5.93 -35.67
C LYS A 560 51.29 -7.20 -35.39
N LEU A 561 50.20 -7.37 -36.14
CA LEU A 561 49.32 -8.52 -36.03
C LEU A 561 49.96 -9.73 -36.73
N VAL A 562 50.18 -10.82 -35.99
CA VAL A 562 50.85 -12.03 -36.50
C VAL A 562 49.93 -13.25 -36.57
N GLY A 563 48.76 -13.20 -35.93
CA GLY A 563 47.78 -14.29 -35.96
C GLY A 563 46.53 -14.00 -35.14
N ILE A 564 45.63 -14.98 -35.06
CA ILE A 564 44.49 -14.96 -34.14
C ILE A 564 44.23 -16.37 -33.59
N VAL A 565 43.89 -16.46 -32.30
CA VAL A 565 43.51 -17.71 -31.64
C VAL A 565 42.04 -17.66 -31.25
N THR A 566 41.27 -18.64 -31.70
CA THR A 566 39.84 -18.79 -31.40
C THR A 566 39.60 -19.98 -30.48
N PRO A 567 38.41 -20.08 -29.85
CA PRO A 567 38.08 -21.22 -29.00
C PRO A 567 38.19 -22.58 -29.69
N ARG A 568 38.01 -22.66 -31.02
CA ARG A 568 38.12 -23.93 -31.76
C ARG A 568 39.56 -24.40 -31.85
N ASP A 569 40.50 -23.46 -31.96
CA ASP A 569 41.93 -23.76 -32.09
C ASP A 569 42.47 -24.36 -30.78
N THR A 570 41.93 -23.93 -29.63
CA THR A 570 42.32 -24.48 -28.31
C THR A 570 41.45 -25.65 -27.85
N GLN A 571 40.32 -25.97 -28.49
CA GLN A 571 39.31 -26.89 -27.92
C GLN A 571 39.81 -28.32 -27.74
N PHE A 572 40.51 -28.85 -28.74
CA PHE A 572 40.98 -30.25 -28.78
C PHE A 572 42.50 -30.38 -28.72
N HIS A 573 43.22 -29.29 -28.44
CA HIS A 573 44.67 -29.33 -28.30
C HIS A 573 45.06 -30.02 -26.99
N SER A 574 45.84 -31.10 -27.07
CA SER A 574 46.16 -31.96 -25.94
C SER A 574 47.25 -31.38 -25.02
N ASN A 575 48.20 -30.62 -25.57
CA ASN A 575 49.30 -30.05 -24.80
C ASN A 575 49.00 -28.62 -24.33
N ALA A 576 48.74 -28.46 -23.04
CA ALA A 576 48.42 -27.16 -22.45
C ALA A 576 49.60 -26.16 -22.48
N SER A 577 50.85 -26.66 -22.54
CA SER A 577 52.07 -25.83 -22.50
C SER A 577 52.55 -25.38 -23.89
N SER A 578 51.92 -25.84 -24.98
CA SER A 578 52.25 -25.37 -26.33
C SER A 578 52.04 -23.84 -26.43
N PRO A 579 52.94 -23.10 -27.12
CA PRO A 579 52.73 -21.69 -27.41
C PRO A 579 51.61 -21.51 -28.44
N VAL A 580 50.90 -20.37 -28.36
CA VAL A 580 49.78 -20.05 -29.26
C VAL A 580 50.18 -19.97 -30.72
N THR A 581 51.47 -19.74 -31.03
CA THR A 581 51.98 -19.76 -32.41
C THR A 581 51.84 -21.09 -33.13
N GLU A 582 51.75 -22.21 -32.39
CA GLU A 582 51.55 -23.55 -32.97
C GLU A 582 50.11 -23.76 -33.45
N ILE A 583 49.15 -23.05 -32.86
CA ILE A 583 47.71 -23.26 -33.11
C ILE A 583 46.99 -22.06 -33.75
N MET A 584 47.60 -20.87 -33.74
CA MET A 584 46.97 -19.65 -34.25
C MET A 584 46.76 -19.70 -35.77
N SER A 585 45.66 -19.11 -36.22
CA SER A 585 45.44 -18.87 -37.65
C SER A 585 46.33 -17.73 -38.14
N LYS A 586 47.09 -17.98 -39.22
CA LYS A 586 47.97 -16.99 -39.88
C LYS A 586 47.35 -16.38 -41.14
N ASP A 587 46.41 -17.09 -41.78
CA ASP A 587 45.63 -16.56 -42.92
C ASP A 587 44.47 -15.71 -42.39
N LEU A 588 44.72 -14.40 -42.30
CA LEU A 588 43.82 -13.44 -41.69
C LEU A 588 43.11 -12.60 -42.75
N VAL A 589 41.78 -12.58 -42.67
CA VAL A 589 40.99 -11.53 -43.32
C VAL A 589 41.03 -10.31 -42.41
N THR A 590 41.56 -9.19 -42.90
CA THR A 590 41.66 -7.92 -42.17
C THR A 590 41.00 -6.79 -42.95
N ALA A 591 40.76 -5.65 -42.30
CA ALA A 591 40.35 -4.42 -42.94
C ALA A 591 41.24 -3.24 -42.49
N LYS A 592 41.33 -2.19 -43.30
CA LYS A 592 42.17 -1.02 -43.00
C LYS A 592 41.52 -0.07 -42.00
N GLU A 593 42.34 0.64 -41.23
CA GLU A 593 41.91 1.77 -40.39
C GLU A 593 41.18 2.84 -41.25
N GLY A 594 40.16 3.48 -40.65
CA GLY A 594 39.31 4.45 -41.35
C GLY A 594 38.08 3.85 -42.05
N ILE A 595 37.95 2.52 -42.11
CA ILE A 595 36.76 1.86 -42.66
C ILE A 595 35.50 2.18 -41.86
N SER A 596 34.35 2.33 -42.54
CA SER A 596 33.07 2.50 -41.84
C SER A 596 32.59 1.18 -41.21
N LEU A 597 31.79 1.27 -40.15
CA LEU A 597 31.23 0.09 -39.49
C LEU A 597 30.39 -0.78 -40.45
N ASN A 598 29.66 -0.16 -41.38
CA ASN A 598 28.81 -0.88 -42.34
C ASN A 598 29.64 -1.67 -43.36
N GLU A 599 30.73 -1.09 -43.87
CA GLU A 599 31.65 -1.77 -44.77
C GLU A 599 32.37 -2.92 -44.06
N ALA A 600 32.88 -2.67 -42.84
CA ALA A 600 33.52 -3.70 -42.03
C ALA A 600 32.58 -4.87 -41.71
N ASN A 601 31.32 -4.59 -41.38
CA ASN A 601 30.28 -5.61 -41.19
C ASN A 601 30.03 -6.42 -42.46
N THR A 602 30.08 -5.79 -43.64
CA THR A 602 29.93 -6.47 -44.93
C THR A 602 31.10 -7.43 -45.19
N ILE A 603 32.34 -7.00 -44.92
CA ILE A 603 33.53 -7.85 -45.03
C ILE A 603 33.43 -9.05 -44.09
N LEU A 604 33.08 -8.83 -42.82
CA LEU A 604 32.94 -9.88 -41.81
C LEU A 604 31.84 -10.88 -42.16
N SER A 605 30.72 -10.40 -42.71
CA SER A 605 29.62 -11.26 -43.17
C SER A 605 30.04 -12.13 -44.37
N LYS A 606 30.72 -11.55 -45.36
CA LYS A 606 31.22 -12.26 -46.56
C LYS A 606 32.31 -13.28 -46.23
N SER A 607 33.24 -12.94 -45.33
CA SER A 607 34.34 -13.83 -44.94
C SER A 607 33.87 -15.05 -44.15
N LYS A 608 32.66 -14.98 -43.57
CA LYS A 608 32.08 -15.99 -42.67
C LYS A 608 32.96 -16.30 -41.44
N LYS A 609 34.00 -15.51 -41.17
CA LYS A 609 34.86 -15.66 -39.99
C LYS A 609 34.17 -15.11 -38.73
N GLY A 610 34.70 -15.46 -37.56
CA GLY A 610 34.14 -15.02 -36.28
C GLY A 610 34.60 -13.62 -35.85
N LYS A 611 35.71 -13.14 -36.40
CA LYS A 611 36.39 -11.89 -36.03
C LYS A 611 36.97 -11.22 -37.28
N LEU A 612 37.05 -9.90 -37.27
CA LEU A 612 37.70 -9.10 -38.32
C LEU A 612 38.66 -8.10 -37.66
N PRO A 613 39.98 -8.36 -37.68
CA PRO A 613 40.98 -7.41 -37.20
C PRO A 613 41.07 -6.18 -38.12
N ILE A 614 41.17 -5.00 -37.52
CA ILE A 614 41.41 -3.74 -38.22
C ILE A 614 42.86 -3.35 -38.01
N VAL A 615 43.58 -3.07 -39.10
CA VAL A 615 45.01 -2.77 -39.08
C VAL A 615 45.34 -1.44 -39.77
N ASP A 616 46.42 -0.80 -39.34
CA ASP A 616 46.99 0.35 -40.05
C ASP A 616 47.78 -0.10 -41.30
N ASP A 617 48.36 0.86 -42.02
CA ASP A 617 49.17 0.58 -43.22
C ASP A 617 50.49 -0.19 -42.93
N GLN A 618 50.92 -0.23 -41.67
CA GLN A 618 52.09 -0.99 -41.22
C GLN A 618 51.72 -2.40 -40.74
N GLY A 619 50.43 -2.74 -40.70
CA GLY A 619 49.93 -4.03 -40.23
C GLY A 619 49.79 -4.12 -38.71
N ASN A 620 49.84 -3.01 -37.98
CA ASN A 620 49.62 -2.99 -36.54
C ASN A 620 48.12 -3.08 -36.24
N LEU A 621 47.76 -3.83 -35.20
CA LEU A 621 46.37 -3.96 -34.78
C LEU A 621 45.84 -2.66 -34.15
N ILE A 622 44.72 -2.18 -34.69
CA ILE A 622 44.03 -0.96 -34.27
C ILE A 622 42.76 -1.28 -33.48
N SER A 623 41.94 -2.19 -33.99
CA SER A 623 40.68 -2.60 -33.37
C SER A 623 40.23 -3.97 -33.90
N LEU A 624 39.12 -4.49 -33.37
CA LEU A 624 38.57 -5.79 -33.75
C LEU A 624 37.04 -5.71 -33.88
N LEU A 625 36.45 -6.35 -34.89
CA LEU A 625 35.01 -6.61 -34.91
C LEU A 625 34.73 -8.07 -34.59
N SER A 626 33.57 -8.33 -33.98
CA SER A 626 33.11 -9.69 -33.70
C SER A 626 31.77 -9.98 -34.37
N ARG A 627 31.67 -11.17 -34.97
CA ARG A 627 30.42 -11.65 -35.58
C ARG A 627 29.32 -11.83 -34.54
N SER A 628 29.70 -12.12 -33.29
CA SER A 628 28.74 -12.21 -32.17
C SER A 628 27.97 -10.92 -31.97
N ASP A 629 28.60 -9.75 -32.20
CA ASP A 629 27.96 -8.46 -31.96
C ASP A 629 26.96 -8.12 -33.07
N LEU A 630 27.25 -8.54 -34.31
CA LEU A 630 26.27 -8.51 -35.40
C LEU A 630 25.03 -9.37 -35.08
N MET A 631 25.24 -10.57 -34.53
CA MET A 631 24.14 -11.46 -34.13
C MET A 631 23.34 -10.88 -32.96
N LYS A 632 24.00 -10.28 -31.97
CA LYS A 632 23.31 -9.58 -30.86
C LYS A 632 22.44 -8.45 -31.38
N ASN A 633 22.95 -7.61 -32.29
CA ASN A 633 22.15 -6.54 -32.87
C ASN A 633 20.95 -7.05 -33.69
N LEU A 634 21.07 -8.21 -34.34
CA LEU A 634 19.96 -8.86 -35.04
C LEU A 634 18.91 -9.40 -34.06
N HIS A 635 19.33 -10.09 -33.00
CA HIS A 635 18.43 -10.69 -32.01
C HIS A 635 17.79 -9.67 -31.06
N PHE A 636 18.46 -8.54 -30.83
CA PHE A 636 18.04 -7.49 -29.91
C PHE A 636 17.92 -6.14 -30.65
N PRO A 637 16.92 -5.99 -31.53
CA PRO A 637 16.76 -4.78 -32.35
C PRO A 637 16.36 -3.54 -31.55
N LEU A 638 15.78 -3.72 -30.35
CA LEU A 638 15.36 -2.63 -29.47
C LEU A 638 16.45 -2.21 -28.48
N ALA A 639 17.64 -2.80 -28.54
CA ALA A 639 18.69 -2.61 -27.54
C ALA A 639 19.12 -1.14 -27.38
N SER A 640 19.22 -0.72 -26.12
CA SER A 640 19.65 0.59 -25.66
C SER A 640 21.16 0.75 -25.81
N LYS A 641 21.59 1.46 -26.87
CA LYS A 641 23.00 1.62 -27.24
C LYS A 641 23.39 3.08 -27.40
N VAL A 642 24.65 3.38 -27.10
CA VAL A 642 25.27 4.66 -27.43
C VAL A 642 25.41 4.78 -28.95
N PRO A 643 24.90 5.85 -29.57
CA PRO A 643 25.11 6.12 -30.99
C PRO A 643 26.61 6.19 -31.33
N GLY A 644 27.01 5.66 -32.48
CA GLY A 644 28.41 5.61 -32.91
C GLY A 644 29.16 4.39 -32.41
N THR A 645 29.36 4.24 -31.09
CA THR A 645 30.16 3.13 -30.53
C THR A 645 29.43 1.78 -30.58
N LYS A 646 28.08 1.80 -30.63
CA LYS A 646 27.19 0.63 -30.52
C LYS A 646 27.31 -0.12 -29.18
N GLN A 647 27.98 0.47 -28.19
CA GLN A 647 28.04 -0.09 -26.84
C GLN A 647 26.71 0.06 -26.15
N LEU A 648 26.37 -0.89 -25.30
CA LEU A 648 25.18 -0.79 -24.44
C LEU A 648 25.27 0.45 -23.54
N LEU A 649 24.11 1.06 -23.26
CA LEU A 649 23.99 2.10 -22.26
C LEU A 649 24.24 1.51 -20.87
N SER A 650 25.05 2.19 -20.08
CA SER A 650 25.36 1.83 -18.69
C SER A 650 24.91 2.92 -17.73
N ALA A 651 24.33 2.50 -16.61
CA ALA A 651 23.96 3.37 -15.52
C ALA A 651 24.45 2.80 -14.19
N ALA A 652 24.79 3.67 -13.25
CA ALA A 652 25.26 3.29 -11.93
C ALA A 652 24.81 4.30 -10.87
N ALA A 653 24.52 3.80 -9.68
CA ALA A 653 24.22 4.63 -8.53
C ALA A 653 25.51 5.07 -7.82
N ILE A 654 25.48 6.23 -7.15
CA ILE A 654 26.50 6.66 -6.19
C ILE A 654 25.82 7.39 -5.01
N GLY A 655 26.54 7.55 -3.90
CA GLY A 655 26.13 8.45 -2.82
C GLY A 655 26.36 9.93 -3.15
N THR A 656 26.27 10.79 -2.13
CA THR A 656 26.43 12.24 -2.28
C THR A 656 27.56 12.80 -1.41
N ARG A 657 28.47 11.96 -0.92
CA ARG A 657 29.58 12.37 -0.06
C ARG A 657 30.81 12.72 -0.90
N GLU A 658 31.78 13.41 -0.29
CA GLU A 658 33.02 13.80 -0.98
C GLU A 658 33.78 12.59 -1.54
N ASN A 659 33.80 11.46 -0.82
CA ASN A 659 34.46 10.23 -1.28
C ASN A 659 33.77 9.62 -2.53
N ASP A 660 32.49 9.90 -2.78
CA ASP A 660 31.79 9.44 -3.98
C ASP A 660 32.28 10.16 -5.25
N LYS A 661 33.02 11.27 -5.13
CA LYS A 661 33.64 11.93 -6.28
C LYS A 661 34.68 11.02 -6.93
N GLU A 662 35.54 10.38 -6.13
CA GLU A 662 36.52 9.41 -6.65
C GLU A 662 35.85 8.19 -7.26
N ARG A 663 34.79 7.69 -6.61
CA ARG A 663 33.95 6.63 -7.17
C ARG A 663 33.47 7.00 -8.56
N LEU A 664 32.87 8.19 -8.72
CA LEU A 664 32.39 8.62 -10.03
C LEU A 664 33.52 8.75 -11.05
N ARG A 665 34.71 9.26 -10.69
CA ARG A 665 35.84 9.34 -11.63
C ARG A 665 36.16 7.96 -12.22
N ALA A 666 36.26 6.94 -11.37
CA ALA A 666 36.54 5.57 -11.80
C ALA A 666 35.42 4.97 -12.66
N LEU A 667 34.14 5.28 -12.36
CA LEU A 667 33.02 4.83 -13.18
C LEU A 667 33.00 5.51 -14.55
N VAL A 668 33.29 6.81 -14.62
CA VAL A 668 33.38 7.55 -15.89
C VAL A 668 34.54 7.04 -16.74
N GLU A 669 35.69 6.75 -16.12
CA GLU A 669 36.83 6.10 -16.80
C GLU A 669 36.45 4.70 -17.35
N ALA A 670 35.60 3.96 -16.63
CA ALA A 670 35.04 2.70 -17.10
C ALA A 670 34.01 2.84 -18.24
N GLY A 671 33.60 4.07 -18.58
CA GLY A 671 32.67 4.38 -19.67
C GLY A 671 31.22 4.55 -19.25
N LEU A 672 30.96 4.98 -18.01
CA LEU A 672 29.62 5.26 -17.50
C LEU A 672 28.90 6.34 -18.32
N ASP A 673 27.64 6.10 -18.69
CA ASP A 673 26.82 7.06 -19.46
C ASP A 673 25.87 7.86 -18.56
N ILE A 674 25.29 7.21 -17.55
CA ILE A 674 24.28 7.79 -16.65
C ILE A 674 24.66 7.55 -15.19
N VAL A 675 24.67 8.60 -14.38
CA VAL A 675 24.83 8.49 -12.92
C VAL A 675 23.52 8.80 -12.21
N VAL A 676 23.15 7.94 -11.26
CA VAL A 676 21.97 8.12 -10.39
C VAL A 676 22.45 8.46 -8.98
N LEU A 677 22.06 9.62 -8.44
CA LEU A 677 22.36 9.98 -7.06
C LEU A 677 21.35 9.30 -6.14
N ASP A 678 21.82 8.34 -5.35
CA ASP A 678 20.96 7.47 -4.55
C ASP A 678 20.80 8.01 -3.12
N SER A 679 19.60 8.48 -2.80
CA SER A 679 19.23 8.95 -1.46
C SER A 679 17.75 8.70 -1.22
N SER A 680 17.36 8.46 0.03
CA SER A 680 15.95 8.42 0.41
C SER A 680 15.27 9.79 0.30
N GLN A 681 16.01 10.88 0.50
CA GLN A 681 15.53 12.26 0.47
C GLN A 681 16.57 13.15 -0.22
N GLY A 682 16.41 13.32 -1.54
CA GLY A 682 17.45 13.93 -2.37
C GLY A 682 17.58 15.44 -2.28
N ASN A 683 16.60 16.15 -1.72
CA ASN A 683 16.68 17.59 -1.53
C ASN A 683 17.56 17.92 -0.32
N SER A 684 18.87 17.88 -0.55
CA SER A 684 19.91 18.17 0.43
C SER A 684 21.02 19.00 -0.21
N ILE A 685 21.73 19.79 0.61
CA ILE A 685 22.87 20.57 0.13
C ILE A 685 23.95 19.68 -0.50
N TYR A 686 24.16 18.49 0.08
CA TYR A 686 25.12 17.50 -0.42
C TYR A 686 24.82 17.06 -1.85
N GLN A 687 23.56 16.74 -2.14
CA GLN A 687 23.18 16.32 -3.49
C GLN A 687 23.21 17.49 -4.48
N LEU A 688 22.73 18.67 -4.08
CA LEU A 688 22.76 19.87 -4.92
C LEU A 688 24.18 20.23 -5.35
N ASP A 689 25.14 20.18 -4.42
CA ASP A 689 26.54 20.47 -4.70
C ASP A 689 27.20 19.37 -5.53
N MET A 690 26.86 18.10 -5.28
CA MET A 690 27.29 16.98 -6.11
C MET A 690 26.81 17.14 -7.56
N ILE A 691 25.53 17.48 -7.79
CA ILE A 691 24.97 17.70 -9.14
C ILE A 691 25.79 18.79 -9.87
N ARG A 692 25.98 19.96 -9.23
CA ARG A 692 26.75 21.07 -9.82
C ARG A 692 28.18 20.67 -10.15
N TRP A 693 28.83 19.92 -9.25
CA TRP A 693 30.17 19.42 -9.46
C TRP A 693 30.25 18.43 -10.63
N ILE A 694 29.30 17.50 -10.75
CA ILE A 694 29.24 16.55 -11.87
C ILE A 694 29.04 17.28 -13.19
N LYS A 695 28.05 18.18 -13.27
CA LYS A 695 27.78 18.93 -14.52
C LYS A 695 28.96 19.80 -14.96
N LYS A 696 29.76 20.31 -14.01
CA LYS A 696 31.02 21.03 -14.29
C LYS A 696 32.15 20.10 -14.73
N THR A 697 32.32 18.96 -14.07
CA THR A 697 33.49 18.08 -14.24
C THR A 697 33.32 17.09 -15.40
N PHE A 698 32.12 16.55 -15.56
CA PHE A 698 31.75 15.52 -16.51
C PHE A 698 30.49 15.93 -17.30
N PRO A 699 30.57 16.98 -18.15
CA PRO A 699 29.38 17.54 -18.81
C PRO A 699 28.67 16.57 -19.77
N LYS A 700 29.34 15.48 -20.18
CA LYS A 700 28.78 14.45 -21.06
C LYS A 700 28.02 13.35 -20.31
N VAL A 701 28.20 13.24 -19.00
CA VAL A 701 27.50 12.24 -18.18
C VAL A 701 26.14 12.80 -17.80
N GLU A 702 25.09 12.03 -18.03
CA GLU A 702 23.74 12.43 -17.65
C GLU A 702 23.50 12.14 -16.17
N VAL A 703 22.88 13.08 -15.45
CA VAL A 703 22.69 13.03 -14.00
C VAL A 703 21.22 12.89 -13.64
N ILE A 704 20.87 11.82 -12.93
CA ILE A 704 19.53 11.61 -12.39
C ILE A 704 19.57 11.87 -10.88
N GLY A 705 18.85 12.89 -10.43
CA GLY A 705 18.75 13.26 -9.02
C GLY A 705 17.51 12.67 -8.34
N GLY A 706 17.58 12.46 -7.03
CA GLY A 706 16.47 11.90 -6.25
C GLY A 706 16.91 11.33 -4.90
N ASN A 707 15.99 10.72 -4.16
CA ASN A 707 14.57 10.61 -4.50
C ASN A 707 13.78 11.86 -4.07
N VAL A 708 12.71 12.17 -4.80
CA VAL A 708 11.77 13.27 -4.52
C VAL A 708 10.33 12.80 -4.53
N VAL A 709 9.43 13.48 -3.82
CA VAL A 709 7.98 13.24 -3.82
C VAL A 709 7.14 14.53 -3.87
N THR A 710 7.79 15.69 -3.89
CA THR A 710 7.12 17.01 -3.97
C THR A 710 7.75 17.92 -5.04
N ARG A 711 6.97 18.92 -5.48
CA ARG A 711 7.44 19.97 -6.39
C ARG A 711 8.58 20.79 -5.78
N ASP A 712 8.50 21.05 -4.48
CA ASP A 712 9.50 21.83 -3.74
C ASP A 712 10.85 21.11 -3.62
N GLN A 713 10.85 19.77 -3.66
CA GLN A 713 12.08 18.99 -3.78
C GLN A 713 12.58 18.94 -5.22
N ALA A 714 11.68 18.85 -6.20
CA ALA A 714 12.06 18.79 -7.61
C ALA A 714 12.72 20.09 -8.11
N ALA A 715 12.20 21.25 -7.71
CA ALA A 715 12.66 22.54 -8.22
C ALA A 715 14.16 22.83 -7.95
N PRO A 716 14.70 22.66 -6.73
CA PRO A 716 16.12 22.86 -6.46
C PRO A 716 17.03 21.90 -7.25
N LEU A 717 16.64 20.63 -7.38
CA LEU A 717 17.40 19.64 -8.15
C LEU A 717 17.43 20.00 -9.65
N ILE A 718 16.28 20.39 -10.22
CA ILE A 718 16.20 20.89 -11.60
C ILE A 718 17.08 22.13 -11.78
N ALA A 719 17.02 23.08 -10.86
CA ALA A 719 17.84 24.30 -10.91
C ALA A 719 19.34 24.01 -10.75
N ALA A 720 19.73 22.96 -10.01
CA ALA A 720 21.12 22.51 -9.91
C ALA A 720 21.63 21.88 -11.20
N GLY A 721 20.75 21.43 -12.10
CA GLY A 721 21.09 20.96 -13.44
C GLY A 721 20.95 19.46 -13.66
N VAL A 722 20.04 18.77 -12.95
CA VAL A 722 19.74 17.37 -13.26
C VAL A 722 19.16 17.19 -14.67
N ASP A 723 19.48 16.05 -15.29
CA ASP A 723 18.98 15.63 -16.59
C ASP A 723 17.77 14.68 -16.47
N GLY A 724 17.49 14.18 -15.27
CA GLY A 724 16.31 13.38 -14.93
C GLY A 724 16.03 13.40 -13.43
N LEU A 725 14.82 13.03 -13.03
CA LEU A 725 14.42 12.91 -11.63
C LEU A 725 13.96 11.50 -11.30
N ARG A 726 14.30 11.01 -10.11
CA ARG A 726 13.80 9.75 -9.54
C ARG A 726 12.75 10.05 -8.45
N ILE A 727 11.53 9.58 -8.66
CA ILE A 727 10.36 9.88 -7.82
C ILE A 727 10.01 8.67 -6.96
N GLY A 728 9.92 8.86 -5.65
CA GLY A 728 9.34 7.88 -4.72
C GLY A 728 10.03 7.81 -3.36
N MET A 729 9.25 7.78 -2.29
CA MET A 729 9.73 7.68 -0.91
C MET A 729 8.72 6.87 -0.08
N GLY A 730 9.15 5.70 0.39
CA GLY A 730 8.31 4.78 1.17
C GLY A 730 7.38 3.85 0.37
N ALA A 731 7.34 3.97 -0.96
CA ALA A 731 6.47 3.12 -1.81
C ALA A 731 7.10 1.76 -2.19
N GLY A 732 8.38 1.55 -1.93
CA GLY A 732 9.09 0.31 -2.29
C GLY A 732 8.61 -0.89 -1.48
N SER A 733 8.55 -2.08 -2.09
CA SER A 733 8.01 -3.29 -1.44
C SER A 733 8.81 -3.79 -0.23
N ALA A 734 10.07 -3.40 -0.10
CA ALA A 734 10.93 -3.68 1.07
C ALA A 734 11.27 -2.41 1.87
N CYS A 735 10.57 -1.30 1.63
CA CYS A 735 10.80 -0.02 2.30
C CYS A 735 9.78 0.18 3.42
N ILE A 736 10.24 0.59 4.59
CA ILE A 736 9.40 0.91 5.76
C ILE A 736 9.60 2.36 6.22
N THR A 737 10.19 3.22 5.36
CA THR A 737 10.45 4.63 5.69
C THR A 737 9.19 5.39 6.13
N GLN A 738 8.02 5.14 5.53
CA GLN A 738 6.79 5.81 5.94
C GLN A 738 6.39 5.44 7.37
N GLU A 739 6.47 4.16 7.73
CA GLU A 739 6.14 3.68 9.08
C GLU A 739 7.15 4.17 10.12
N VAL A 740 8.44 4.08 9.82
CA VAL A 740 9.50 4.37 10.80
C VAL A 740 9.77 5.87 10.93
N MET A 741 9.80 6.60 9.80
CA MET A 741 10.15 8.04 9.80
C MET A 741 8.91 8.95 9.81
N ALA A 742 7.70 8.43 9.58
CA ALA A 742 6.50 9.23 9.31
C ALA A 742 6.66 10.20 8.09
N VAL A 743 7.62 9.91 7.20
CA VAL A 743 7.90 10.74 6.01
C VAL A 743 7.80 9.90 4.75
N GLY A 744 7.01 10.38 3.80
CA GLY A 744 6.83 9.77 2.49
C GLY A 744 5.58 10.32 1.83
N ARG A 745 5.14 9.72 0.73
CA ARG A 745 3.92 10.12 0.04
C ARG A 745 3.37 9.00 -0.86
N PRO A 746 2.04 8.89 -1.03
CA PRO A 746 1.43 7.97 -1.99
C PRO A 746 1.99 8.16 -3.40
N GLN A 747 2.35 7.04 -4.05
CA GLN A 747 3.20 7.08 -5.24
C GLN A 747 2.52 7.73 -6.45
N ALA A 748 1.23 7.46 -6.69
CA ALA A 748 0.53 8.04 -7.85
C ALA A 748 0.46 9.57 -7.76
N THR A 749 0.09 10.11 -6.59
CA THR A 749 0.12 11.55 -6.35
C THR A 749 1.53 12.14 -6.48
N SER A 750 2.55 11.43 -5.99
CA SER A 750 3.94 11.88 -6.08
C SER A 750 4.41 11.99 -7.52
N VAL A 751 4.16 10.95 -8.31
CA VAL A 751 4.48 10.90 -9.74
C VAL A 751 3.78 12.03 -10.47
N PHE A 752 2.46 12.18 -10.32
CA PHE A 752 1.70 13.20 -11.03
C PHE A 752 2.21 14.61 -10.72
N ARG A 753 2.33 14.97 -9.45
CA ARG A 753 2.69 16.35 -9.04
C ARG A 753 4.12 16.72 -9.40
N VAL A 754 5.06 15.78 -9.31
CA VAL A 754 6.45 16.03 -9.67
C VAL A 754 6.62 16.03 -11.19
N ALA A 755 6.05 15.07 -11.91
CA ALA A 755 6.16 14.98 -13.36
C ALA A 755 5.49 16.16 -14.07
N GLU A 756 4.31 16.59 -13.63
CA GLU A 756 3.62 17.79 -14.13
C GLU A 756 4.53 19.03 -14.03
N PHE A 757 5.21 19.22 -12.90
CA PHE A 757 6.13 20.33 -12.71
C PHE A 757 7.42 20.18 -13.53
N ALA A 758 8.03 19.00 -13.51
CA ALA A 758 9.29 18.71 -14.20
C ALA A 758 9.16 18.80 -15.72
N ALA A 759 8.00 18.43 -16.27
CA ALA A 759 7.69 18.52 -17.70
C ALA A 759 7.80 19.96 -18.24
N ARG A 760 7.50 20.98 -17.41
CA ARG A 760 7.66 22.41 -17.78
C ARG A 760 9.10 22.79 -18.11
N PHE A 761 10.06 22.02 -17.60
CA PHE A 761 11.49 22.21 -17.83
C PHE A 761 12.08 21.16 -18.76
N GLY A 762 11.25 20.26 -19.33
CA GLY A 762 11.72 19.15 -20.17
C GLY A 762 12.57 18.12 -19.42
N VAL A 763 12.35 17.94 -18.11
CA VAL A 763 13.06 16.95 -17.28
C VAL A 763 12.22 15.68 -17.17
N PRO A 764 12.69 14.53 -17.70
CA PRO A 764 12.01 13.25 -17.54
C PRO A 764 12.02 12.76 -16.10
N CYS A 765 11.02 11.95 -15.76
CA CYS A 765 10.85 11.42 -14.41
C CYS A 765 10.75 9.90 -14.41
N ILE A 766 11.44 9.26 -13.47
CA ILE A 766 11.36 7.84 -13.19
C ILE A 766 10.42 7.61 -12.01
N ALA A 767 9.37 6.80 -12.19
CA ALA A 767 8.55 6.33 -11.08
C ALA A 767 9.21 5.11 -10.40
N ASP A 768 9.66 5.27 -9.16
CA ASP A 768 10.39 4.25 -8.40
C ASP A 768 9.62 3.80 -7.15
N GLY A 769 9.25 2.52 -7.11
CA GLY A 769 8.48 1.92 -6.02
C GLY A 769 6.98 1.76 -6.30
N GLY A 770 6.35 0.82 -5.60
CA GLY A 770 4.92 0.51 -5.71
C GLY A 770 4.49 -0.27 -6.95
N ILE A 771 5.41 -0.63 -7.84
CA ILE A 771 5.12 -1.29 -9.11
C ILE A 771 5.20 -2.82 -8.96
N GLN A 772 4.10 -3.50 -9.20
CA GLN A 772 3.99 -4.96 -9.02
C GLN A 772 3.44 -5.69 -10.25
N ASN A 773 2.86 -4.97 -11.21
CA ASN A 773 2.22 -5.54 -12.39
C ASN A 773 2.18 -4.51 -13.54
N VAL A 774 1.78 -4.97 -14.73
CA VAL A 774 1.63 -4.14 -15.93
C VAL A 774 0.69 -2.95 -15.70
N GLY A 775 -0.42 -3.14 -14.98
CA GLY A 775 -1.36 -2.05 -14.68
C GLY A 775 -0.71 -0.89 -13.90
N HIS A 776 0.18 -1.17 -12.95
CA HIS A 776 0.90 -0.13 -12.22
C HIS A 776 1.89 0.62 -13.12
N ILE A 777 2.55 -0.09 -14.06
CA ILE A 777 3.44 0.52 -15.06
C ILE A 777 2.65 1.53 -15.91
N VAL A 778 1.52 1.09 -16.47
CA VAL A 778 0.67 1.93 -17.32
C VAL A 778 0.17 3.14 -16.54
N LYS A 779 -0.32 2.95 -15.32
CA LYS A 779 -0.79 4.05 -14.47
C LYS A 779 0.32 5.04 -14.13
N ALA A 780 1.53 4.58 -13.82
CA ALA A 780 2.67 5.46 -13.57
C ALA A 780 2.99 6.33 -14.81
N ILE A 781 3.07 5.72 -15.99
CA ILE A 781 3.35 6.43 -17.26
C ILE A 781 2.25 7.43 -17.59
N THR A 782 0.99 7.03 -17.37
CA THR A 782 -0.20 7.85 -17.58
C THR A 782 -0.16 9.12 -16.73
N LEU A 783 0.36 9.01 -15.50
CA LEU A 783 0.52 10.15 -14.58
C LEU A 783 1.76 11.03 -14.87
N GLY A 784 2.45 10.79 -15.99
CA GLY A 784 3.56 11.62 -16.46
C GLY A 784 4.95 11.06 -16.18
N ALA A 785 5.09 9.89 -15.55
CA ALA A 785 6.38 9.22 -15.49
C ALA A 785 6.86 8.91 -16.92
N SER A 786 8.10 9.24 -17.22
CA SER A 786 8.72 8.93 -18.51
C SER A 786 9.21 7.49 -18.53
N THR A 787 9.75 7.00 -17.41
CA THR A 787 10.16 5.60 -17.24
C THR A 787 9.75 5.10 -15.85
N ILE A 788 9.85 3.79 -15.66
CA ILE A 788 9.53 3.11 -14.41
C ILE A 788 10.75 2.35 -13.89
N MET A 789 10.93 2.32 -12.57
CA MET A 789 12.00 1.58 -11.91
C MET A 789 11.44 0.41 -11.12
N MET A 790 11.98 -0.78 -11.40
CA MET A 790 11.52 -2.04 -10.85
C MET A 790 12.58 -2.66 -9.95
N GLY A 791 12.23 -2.83 -8.67
CA GLY A 791 13.01 -3.63 -7.71
C GLY A 791 12.39 -5.02 -7.58
N GLY A 792 11.40 -5.16 -6.69
CA GLY A 792 10.78 -6.44 -6.37
C GLY A 792 10.17 -7.22 -7.54
N LEU A 793 9.83 -6.57 -8.67
CA LEU A 793 9.33 -7.23 -9.87
C LEU A 793 10.43 -7.96 -10.66
N LEU A 794 11.67 -7.46 -10.62
CA LEU A 794 12.85 -8.05 -11.28
C LEU A 794 13.73 -8.86 -10.32
N ALA A 795 13.52 -8.72 -9.02
CA ALA A 795 14.14 -9.58 -8.01
C ALA A 795 13.75 -11.05 -8.26
N ALA A 796 14.67 -11.96 -7.93
CA ALA A 796 14.52 -13.40 -8.13
C ALA A 796 14.35 -13.83 -9.60
N THR A 797 14.82 -13.02 -10.55
CA THR A 797 15.03 -13.48 -11.93
C THR A 797 16.39 -14.16 -12.06
N THR A 798 16.61 -14.90 -13.14
CA THR A 798 17.88 -15.59 -13.38
C THR A 798 19.06 -14.63 -13.40
N GLU A 799 18.89 -13.45 -14.00
CA GLU A 799 19.91 -12.41 -14.15
C GLU A 799 20.11 -11.55 -12.89
N SER A 800 19.18 -11.59 -11.93
CA SER A 800 19.37 -10.88 -10.65
C SER A 800 20.47 -11.56 -9.82
N PRO A 801 21.27 -10.80 -9.05
CA PRO A 801 22.31 -11.37 -8.19
C PRO A 801 21.74 -12.24 -7.07
N GLY A 802 22.60 -13.05 -6.46
CA GLY A 802 22.27 -13.96 -5.38
C GLY A 802 21.97 -15.41 -5.81
N ALA A 803 22.12 -16.33 -4.87
CA ALA A 803 21.85 -17.74 -5.08
C ALA A 803 20.36 -18.06 -4.87
N TYR A 804 19.86 -19.06 -5.60
CA TYR A 804 18.54 -19.63 -5.32
C TYR A 804 18.58 -20.47 -4.04
N VAL A 805 17.50 -20.38 -3.28
CA VAL A 805 17.23 -21.21 -2.11
C VAL A 805 15.86 -21.87 -2.30
N VAL A 806 15.74 -23.14 -1.92
CA VAL A 806 14.46 -23.85 -1.91
C VAL A 806 13.75 -23.55 -0.58
N GLY A 807 12.56 -22.99 -0.64
CA GLY A 807 11.72 -22.72 0.53
C GLY A 807 11.20 -24.01 1.18
N GLY A 808 10.71 -23.93 2.42
CA GLY A 808 10.11 -25.07 3.11
C GLY A 808 8.85 -25.63 2.42
N ASP A 809 8.26 -24.88 1.51
CA ASP A 809 7.17 -25.26 0.61
C ASP A 809 7.64 -25.85 -0.73
N GLY A 810 8.95 -26.06 -0.91
CA GLY A 810 9.56 -26.60 -2.13
C GLY A 810 9.74 -25.59 -3.27
N GLN A 811 9.35 -24.32 -3.09
CA GLN A 811 9.44 -23.32 -4.15
C GLN A 811 10.83 -22.67 -4.20
N LEU A 812 11.33 -22.38 -5.40
CA LEU A 812 12.58 -21.65 -5.60
C LEU A 812 12.41 -20.15 -5.30
N ARG A 813 13.35 -19.59 -4.54
CA ARG A 813 13.33 -18.20 -4.09
C ARG A 813 14.74 -17.59 -4.14
N LYS A 814 14.83 -16.26 -4.26
CA LYS A 814 16.06 -15.50 -3.95
C LYS A 814 15.80 -14.49 -2.84
N THR A 815 16.85 -14.13 -2.11
CA THR A 815 16.81 -13.04 -1.13
C THR A 815 16.53 -11.72 -1.81
N TYR A 816 15.68 -10.89 -1.21
CA TYR A 816 15.40 -9.52 -1.62
C TYR A 816 15.44 -8.63 -0.39
N ARG A 817 16.32 -7.62 -0.39
CA ARG A 817 16.50 -6.71 0.74
C ARG A 817 16.52 -5.26 0.31
N GLY A 818 15.88 -4.39 1.09
CA GLY A 818 15.99 -2.95 0.92
C GLY A 818 17.35 -2.45 1.37
N MET A 819 17.93 -1.47 0.69
CA MET A 819 19.22 -0.87 1.09
C MET A 819 19.22 -0.25 2.49
N GLY A 820 18.05 -0.02 3.08
CA GLY A 820 17.89 0.48 4.46
C GLY A 820 17.65 -0.60 5.50
N SER A 821 17.79 -1.88 5.15
CA SER A 821 17.72 -2.98 6.11
C SER A 821 19.03 -3.07 6.91
N ILE A 822 18.96 -3.62 8.12
CA ILE A 822 20.15 -3.86 8.95
C ILE A 822 21.15 -4.72 8.19
N ASP A 823 20.72 -5.80 7.52
CA ASP A 823 21.61 -6.67 6.75
C ASP A 823 22.38 -5.95 5.65
N ALA A 824 21.76 -4.95 5.00
CA ALA A 824 22.41 -4.14 3.98
C ALA A 824 23.36 -3.10 4.61
N MET A 825 22.95 -2.47 5.72
CA MET A 825 23.73 -1.47 6.43
C MET A 825 24.93 -2.05 7.19
N GLU A 826 24.85 -3.28 7.67
CA GLU A 826 25.94 -3.98 8.37
C GLU A 826 26.86 -4.77 7.43
N ASP A 827 26.60 -4.75 6.12
CA ASP A 827 27.42 -5.47 5.15
C ASP A 827 28.83 -4.89 5.08
N LYS A 828 29.76 -5.56 5.78
CA LYS A 828 31.18 -5.19 5.85
C LYS A 828 31.93 -5.52 4.56
N LYS A 829 31.41 -6.37 3.68
CA LYS A 829 32.03 -6.63 2.37
C LYS A 829 31.87 -5.43 1.44
N ALA A 830 30.82 -4.65 1.62
CA ALA A 830 30.52 -3.45 0.83
C ALA A 830 31.24 -2.17 1.31
N GLY A 831 31.69 -2.13 2.56
CA GLY A 831 32.54 -1.06 3.08
C GLY A 831 33.98 -1.30 2.64
N GLY A 832 34.45 -0.57 1.63
CA GLY A 832 35.77 -0.77 1.03
C GLY A 832 36.90 -0.91 2.06
N SER A 833 37.92 -1.68 1.71
CA SER A 833 39.15 -1.92 2.48
C SER A 833 40.03 -0.67 2.60
N GLY A 834 39.51 0.39 3.21
CA GLY A 834 40.19 1.67 3.36
C GLY A 834 39.96 2.27 4.74
N GLY A 835 40.87 1.98 5.67
CA GLY A 835 41.00 2.68 6.95
C GLY A 835 40.55 1.83 8.15
N ALA A 836 41.52 1.18 8.77
CA ALA A 836 41.38 0.54 10.06
C ALA A 836 40.97 1.58 11.12
N ASP A 837 39.70 1.56 11.51
CA ASP A 837 39.33 1.86 12.88
C ASP A 837 38.48 0.70 13.41
N LYS A 838 39.17 -0.27 14.00
CA LYS A 838 38.53 -1.43 14.67
C LYS A 838 37.71 -1.01 15.91
N SER A 839 37.69 0.28 16.25
CA SER A 839 36.93 0.87 17.36
C SER A 839 35.50 1.27 17.00
N ALA A 840 35.12 1.35 15.72
CA ALA A 840 33.77 1.77 15.31
C ALA A 840 32.87 0.55 15.05
N ASN A 841 31.81 0.39 15.84
CA ASN A 841 30.84 -0.71 15.71
C ASN A 841 29.91 -0.59 14.48
N THR A 842 30.08 0.42 13.61
CA THR A 842 29.15 0.75 12.51
C THR A 842 29.85 0.71 11.14
N ALA A 843 29.29 -0.02 10.17
CA ALA A 843 29.83 -0.09 8.80
C ALA A 843 29.48 1.18 7.99
N LYS A 844 30.48 1.79 7.35
CA LYS A 844 30.31 2.91 6.41
C LYS A 844 30.17 2.35 4.99
N ASN A 845 28.94 2.16 4.52
CA ASN A 845 28.63 1.59 3.20
C ASN A 845 27.46 2.34 2.54
N ALA A 846 27.01 1.82 1.39
CA ALA A 846 25.91 2.42 0.63
C ALA A 846 24.59 2.48 1.42
N GLY A 847 24.30 1.45 2.21
CA GLY A 847 23.10 1.40 3.04
C GLY A 847 23.07 2.53 4.05
N THR A 848 24.15 2.73 4.81
CA THR A 848 24.18 3.80 5.82
C THR A 848 24.23 5.20 5.19
N ALA A 849 24.92 5.38 4.06
CA ALA A 849 25.02 6.67 3.37
C ALA A 849 23.68 7.15 2.78
N ARG A 850 22.90 6.23 2.21
CA ARG A 850 21.60 6.53 1.59
C ARG A 850 20.59 7.16 2.55
N TYR A 851 20.68 6.84 3.85
CA TYR A 851 19.77 7.30 4.90
C TYR A 851 20.41 8.29 5.88
N PHE A 852 21.60 8.82 5.57
CA PHE A 852 22.33 9.78 6.41
C PHE A 852 22.72 9.25 7.80
N SER A 853 22.97 7.94 7.93
CA SER A 853 23.24 7.25 9.21
C SER A 853 24.70 6.83 9.41
N GLU A 854 25.65 7.37 8.63
CA GLU A 854 27.06 6.94 8.70
C GLU A 854 27.74 7.26 10.05
N GLY A 855 27.19 8.18 10.82
CA GLY A 855 27.68 8.62 12.13
C GLY A 855 26.86 8.12 13.32
N ASP A 856 25.79 7.36 13.09
CA ASP A 856 24.86 6.97 14.14
C ASP A 856 25.43 5.81 14.98
N LYS A 857 25.28 5.92 16.31
CA LYS A 857 25.63 4.85 17.25
C LYS A 857 24.63 3.69 17.21
N LEU A 858 23.39 3.98 16.83
CA LEU A 858 22.30 3.02 16.69
C LEU A 858 21.72 3.18 15.27
N LEU A 859 21.83 2.14 14.46
CA LEU A 859 21.27 2.14 13.11
C LEU A 859 19.76 1.95 13.18
N VAL A 860 19.01 2.88 12.59
CA VAL A 860 17.55 2.79 12.48
C VAL A 860 17.18 2.23 11.11
N ALA A 861 16.63 1.02 11.08
CA ALA A 861 16.23 0.38 9.83
C ALA A 861 15.09 1.14 9.14
N GLN A 862 15.25 1.39 7.85
CA GLN A 862 14.21 1.97 6.98
C GLN A 862 13.82 1.03 5.82
N GLY A 863 14.36 -0.19 5.83
CA GLY A 863 13.98 -1.28 4.95
C GLY A 863 14.02 -2.63 5.66
N VAL A 864 13.49 -3.65 4.99
CA VAL A 864 13.47 -5.03 5.47
C VAL A 864 14.18 -5.98 4.51
N SER A 865 14.54 -7.15 5.01
CA SER A 865 15.05 -8.28 4.23
C SER A 865 14.01 -9.39 4.18
N GLY A 866 13.86 -10.01 3.01
CA GLY A 866 12.93 -11.13 2.80
C GLY A 866 13.35 -11.99 1.62
N SER A 867 12.43 -12.79 1.09
CA SER A 867 12.65 -13.61 -0.11
C SER A 867 11.51 -13.43 -1.11
N VAL A 868 11.81 -13.59 -2.39
CA VAL A 868 10.85 -13.47 -3.50
C VAL A 868 10.93 -14.74 -4.34
N LEU A 869 9.78 -15.20 -4.83
CA LEU A 869 9.67 -16.38 -5.70
C LEU A 869 10.41 -16.18 -7.02
N ASP A 870 10.97 -17.26 -7.55
CA ASP A 870 11.58 -17.28 -8.88
C ASP A 870 10.62 -16.78 -9.97
N ARG A 871 11.17 -16.00 -10.90
CA ARG A 871 10.46 -15.49 -12.08
C ARG A 871 11.16 -15.84 -13.38
N GLY A 872 12.09 -16.81 -13.38
CA GLY A 872 12.85 -17.16 -14.57
C GLY A 872 13.65 -15.99 -15.13
N SER A 873 13.93 -16.02 -16.43
CA SER A 873 14.80 -15.04 -17.08
C SER A 873 14.06 -13.76 -17.51
N VAL A 874 14.71 -12.61 -17.34
CA VAL A 874 14.20 -11.32 -17.86
C VAL A 874 14.02 -11.32 -19.38
N THR A 875 14.71 -12.21 -20.10
CA THR A 875 14.59 -12.36 -21.56
C THR A 875 13.21 -12.81 -22.01
N LYS A 876 12.41 -13.42 -21.13
CA LYS A 876 10.98 -13.70 -21.37
C LYS A 876 10.08 -12.71 -20.65
N PHE A 877 10.44 -12.34 -19.42
CA PHE A 877 9.59 -11.54 -18.57
C PHE A 877 9.44 -10.08 -19.03
N LEU A 878 10.52 -9.43 -19.48
CA LEU A 878 10.42 -8.07 -20.02
C LEU A 878 9.61 -7.99 -21.32
N PRO A 879 9.76 -8.89 -22.31
CA PRO A 879 8.84 -8.95 -23.44
C PRO A 879 7.37 -9.11 -23.06
N TYR A 880 7.06 -9.90 -22.02
CA TYR A 880 5.71 -9.97 -21.48
C TYR A 880 5.22 -8.61 -20.94
N LEU A 881 6.03 -7.91 -20.13
CA LEU A 881 5.68 -6.59 -19.63
C LEU A 881 5.51 -5.59 -20.78
N MET A 882 6.38 -5.64 -21.79
CA MET A 882 6.31 -4.81 -22.99
C MET A 882 4.99 -5.02 -23.73
N ALA A 883 4.64 -6.26 -24.03
CA ALA A 883 3.39 -6.61 -24.70
C ALA A 883 2.18 -6.18 -23.87
N GLY A 884 2.19 -6.40 -22.55
CA GLY A 884 1.12 -5.97 -21.65
C GLY A 884 0.89 -4.46 -21.66
N VAL A 885 1.97 -3.66 -21.70
CA VAL A 885 1.86 -2.19 -21.83
C VAL A 885 1.31 -1.83 -23.21
N GLN A 886 1.77 -2.46 -24.29
CA GLN A 886 1.25 -2.22 -25.64
C GLN A 886 -0.25 -2.50 -25.75
N HIS A 887 -0.72 -3.63 -25.20
CA HIS A 887 -2.14 -3.96 -25.13
C HIS A 887 -2.93 -2.93 -24.31
N SER A 888 -2.39 -2.50 -23.17
CA SER A 888 -3.06 -1.50 -22.34
C SER A 888 -3.20 -0.15 -23.08
N LEU A 889 -2.18 0.27 -23.84
CA LEU A 889 -2.25 1.49 -24.65
C LEU A 889 -3.20 1.33 -25.84
N GLN A 890 -3.28 0.13 -26.43
CA GLN A 890 -4.28 -0.19 -27.45
C GLN A 890 -5.69 -0.04 -26.90
N ASP A 891 -5.99 -0.61 -25.72
CA ASP A 891 -7.31 -0.52 -25.09
C ASP A 891 -7.72 0.92 -24.75
N VAL A 892 -6.76 1.76 -24.38
CA VAL A 892 -6.96 3.20 -24.19
C VAL A 892 -7.12 3.94 -25.53
N GLY A 893 -6.75 3.33 -26.66
CA GLY A 893 -6.88 3.91 -28.01
C GLY A 893 -5.72 4.84 -28.41
N VAL A 894 -4.53 4.68 -27.82
CA VAL A 894 -3.36 5.53 -28.09
C VAL A 894 -2.15 4.74 -28.62
N GLN A 895 -1.47 5.29 -29.63
CA GLN A 895 -0.40 4.57 -30.36
C GLN A 895 1.01 4.77 -29.79
N SER A 896 1.18 5.57 -28.73
CA SER A 896 2.48 5.72 -28.08
C SER A 896 2.38 6.25 -26.65
N VAL A 897 3.45 6.09 -25.88
CA VAL A 897 3.59 6.70 -24.53
C VAL A 897 3.41 8.22 -24.60
N THR A 898 3.95 8.87 -25.64
CA THR A 898 3.80 10.32 -25.82
C THR A 898 2.33 10.70 -26.13
N ALA A 899 1.65 9.92 -26.96
CA ALA A 899 0.24 10.15 -27.27
C ALA A 899 -0.65 9.96 -26.02
N LEU A 900 -0.36 8.94 -25.21
CA LEU A 900 -1.03 8.71 -23.93
C LEU A 900 -0.92 9.95 -23.03
N GLN A 901 0.30 10.42 -22.76
CA GLN A 901 0.51 11.56 -21.86
C GLN A 901 -0.13 12.86 -22.38
N LYS A 902 -0.10 13.09 -23.70
CA LYS A 902 -0.81 14.24 -24.31
C LYS A 902 -2.33 14.10 -24.18
N GLY A 903 -2.89 12.91 -24.41
CA GLY A 903 -4.31 12.61 -24.25
C GLY A 903 -4.77 12.78 -22.80
N VAL A 904 -3.93 12.44 -21.83
CA VAL A 904 -4.18 12.67 -20.41
C VAL A 904 -4.25 14.16 -20.08
N MET A 905 -3.28 14.96 -20.53
CA MET A 905 -3.23 16.39 -20.21
C MET A 905 -4.31 17.21 -20.95
N SER A 906 -4.74 16.76 -22.13
CA SER A 906 -5.87 17.37 -22.85
C SER A 906 -7.24 16.95 -22.30
N GLY A 907 -7.28 15.94 -21.43
CA GLY A 907 -8.52 15.40 -20.86
C GLY A 907 -9.26 14.44 -21.79
N ASP A 908 -8.65 13.99 -22.88
CA ASP A 908 -9.18 12.98 -23.79
C ASP A 908 -9.13 11.58 -23.17
N VAL A 909 -8.04 11.26 -22.47
CA VAL A 909 -7.96 10.04 -21.67
C VAL A 909 -8.68 10.26 -20.35
N ARG A 910 -9.62 9.37 -20.05
CA ARG A 910 -10.53 9.47 -18.92
C ARG A 910 -10.20 8.43 -17.87
N PHE A 911 -10.57 8.72 -16.63
CA PHE A 911 -10.27 7.89 -15.47
C PHE A 911 -11.52 7.62 -14.67
N GLU A 912 -11.42 6.65 -13.76
CA GLU A 912 -12.47 6.35 -12.79
C GLU A 912 -11.86 5.95 -11.45
N PHE A 913 -12.49 6.32 -10.34
CA PHE A 913 -12.06 5.89 -9.02
C PHE A 913 -12.40 4.42 -8.77
N ARG A 914 -11.54 3.75 -8.00
CA ARG A 914 -11.82 2.41 -7.49
C ARG A 914 -12.00 2.47 -5.98
N THR A 915 -13.25 2.34 -5.56
CA THR A 915 -13.56 2.01 -4.16
C THR A 915 -12.92 0.66 -3.78
N ALA A 916 -12.80 0.38 -2.49
CA ALA A 916 -12.29 -0.92 -2.03
C ALA A 916 -13.08 -2.10 -2.64
N SER A 917 -14.39 -1.96 -2.82
CA SER A 917 -15.24 -2.95 -3.48
C SER A 917 -14.87 -3.11 -4.96
N ALA A 918 -14.70 -2.02 -5.71
CA ALA A 918 -14.26 -2.07 -7.11
C ALA A 918 -12.82 -2.60 -7.26
N GLN A 919 -11.99 -2.42 -6.24
CA GLN A 919 -10.66 -3.04 -6.19
C GLN A 919 -10.76 -4.56 -6.04
N ALA A 920 -11.62 -5.01 -5.14
CA ALA A 920 -11.89 -6.42 -4.91
C ALA A 920 -12.52 -7.07 -6.15
N GLU A 921 -13.54 -6.44 -6.74
CA GLU A 921 -14.24 -6.90 -7.96
C GLU A 921 -13.28 -7.06 -9.15
N GLY A 922 -12.40 -6.09 -9.37
CA GLY A 922 -11.40 -6.21 -10.45
C GLY A 922 -10.27 -7.20 -10.15
N GLY A 923 -10.26 -7.81 -8.96
CA GLY A 923 -9.39 -8.94 -8.61
C GLY A 923 -10.02 -10.29 -8.96
N ILE A 924 -9.30 -11.38 -8.71
CA ILE A 924 -9.85 -12.73 -8.87
C ILE A 924 -10.76 -13.03 -7.67
N GLN A 925 -12.02 -13.38 -7.91
CA GLN A 925 -13.01 -13.68 -6.88
C GLN A 925 -13.81 -14.95 -7.22
N GLY A 926 -14.35 -15.63 -6.20
CA GLY A 926 -15.31 -16.73 -6.39
C GLY A 926 -14.73 -18.08 -6.85
N MET A 927 -13.42 -18.29 -6.77
CA MET A 927 -12.76 -19.53 -7.23
C MET A 927 -12.06 -20.28 -6.08
N ILE A 928 -12.21 -21.61 -6.03
CA ILE A 928 -11.49 -22.49 -5.10
C ILE A 928 -10.23 -23.01 -5.80
N GLY A 929 -9.08 -22.39 -5.49
CA GLY A 929 -7.79 -22.71 -6.09
C GLY A 929 -7.60 -22.07 -7.47
N VAL A 930 -6.64 -21.15 -7.60
CA VAL A 930 -6.35 -20.47 -8.86
C VAL A 930 -4.85 -20.50 -9.15
N GLU A 931 -4.48 -21.06 -10.30
CA GLU A 931 -3.12 -20.95 -10.83
C GLU A 931 -3.01 -19.68 -11.67
N LYS A 932 -2.30 -18.67 -11.15
CA LYS A 932 -2.08 -17.40 -11.86
C LYS A 932 -0.86 -17.50 -12.78
N LYS A 933 -1.02 -18.17 -13.93
CA LYS A 933 0.02 -18.27 -14.95
C LYS A 933 -0.03 -17.07 -15.91
N LEU A 934 0.84 -16.09 -15.70
CA LEU A 934 0.81 -14.81 -16.43
C LEU A 934 1.57 -14.84 -17.77
N TYR A 935 2.57 -15.70 -17.91
CA TYR A 935 3.40 -15.84 -19.12
C TYR A 935 4.11 -17.21 -19.13
N SER A 936 4.73 -17.57 -20.25
CA SER A 936 5.42 -18.87 -20.49
C SER A 936 6.84 -18.70 -21.02
#